data_AF-A0A4S4D435-F1
#
_entry.id   AF-A0A4S4D435-F1
#
_cell.length_a   1.000
_cell.length_b   1.000
_cell.length_c   1.000
_cell.angle_alpha   90.00
_cell.angle_beta   90.00
_cell.angle_gamma   90.00
#
_symmetry.space_group_name_H-M   'P 1'
#
loop_
_entity.id
_entity.type
_entity.pdbx_description
1 polymer ?
#
loop_
_entity_poly.entity_id
_entity_poly.type
_entity_poly.pdbx_seq_one_letter_code
_entity_poly.pdbx_strand_id
1 'polypeptide(L)'
;MAFNLESSTEATSGAIGALVSTTILYPLDTCKTKYQAEIRAHNQQKYRNTSDVFWEAISNHQVLSLYQGLGTKNLQSVIFSFVYFYGYSFFKKLYLKRSGSKSIETKANLVLAAAAGACTVVVTQPLDTASSRMQTSEFGKSKGLWKTLSENTWSEAFDGLGISLLLTANPSIQYTAFDQLKRRLLRRQLSKKRGTEPSSEALSAFSAFVLGAVSKCIATCLTYPAIRCKVMIQAESDEDETKEDQPKAQKTVSGAIHTIWKREGLLGFFKGLQAQILKTVLSSALLMMVKEKITKTTWVLMLALQRTNTGSCKLGVIEKVRMLRLCEVSKDKAGNQIALSTSYGMMKIALFTTYVQALVLGFQHYIMTLAHLNLVTSTSFFGVYDGHGEKMAVSADGRITLSAAGQLNGSGGLAGKNWRLVKFCNGELMGKKMKMTLLHQGMIKKSNVRPHVSMSLTVNVAGEAKLRNLEMEKRDPRTVVAVILGGGAGTRLFPLTKRRAKPAVPIGGAYRLIDVPMSNCINSGINKVYILTQFNSTSLNRHLVRAYNLGGGVTFGDGFVEALAATQTQGETGKRWFQGTADAVRQFHWLFEDARSKDIEDVVILSGDHLYRMDYMDFVHNHRQSGADITLSCLPMDDSRASDFGLMKIDGKGRILSFNEKPKGADLKAMAVDTTVIGLPREEAEKKPYIASMGVYVFKKEILLNLLRWRFPTANDFGSEIIPASAKEFFIKAYLFNDYWEDIGTIKSFFEANLALTAHPTRFSFYDANKPMYTSRRNLPPSKIDSSKIVDSIVSHGSFLNNCFIEHSVVGIRSRINSNVHLKDTVMLGADYYETDNEVAALVAEGRVPIGIGENTKIKNCIIDKNARIGKNVVIANSEVIQEADRSSEGFYIRSGITIILKNSTIKDGSVI
;
A
#
# COMPACT_ATOMS: atom_id res chain seq x y z
N MET A 1 33.93 -14.06 -10.83
CA MET A 1 33.28 -14.58 -9.61
C MET A 1 31.77 -14.36 -9.73
N ALA A 2 30.93 -15.36 -9.46
CA ALA A 2 29.49 -15.14 -9.30
C ALA A 2 29.19 -14.81 -7.83
N PHE A 3 28.97 -13.54 -7.51
CA PHE A 3 28.40 -13.14 -6.22
C PHE A 3 26.91 -13.49 -6.24
N ASN A 4 26.48 -14.43 -5.39
CA ASN A 4 25.07 -14.84 -5.37
C ASN A 4 24.23 -13.78 -4.63
N LEU A 5 23.74 -12.82 -5.40
CA LEU A 5 23.05 -11.59 -4.96
C LEU A 5 21.86 -11.87 -4.03
N GLU A 6 21.16 -12.98 -4.25
CA GLU A 6 20.04 -13.44 -3.43
C GLU A 6 20.50 -13.74 -2.00
N SER A 7 21.56 -14.54 -1.85
CA SER A 7 22.13 -14.87 -0.53
C SER A 7 22.68 -13.64 0.22
N SER A 8 23.22 -12.65 -0.51
CA SER A 8 23.61 -11.36 0.08
C SER A 8 22.39 -10.54 0.52
N THR A 9 21.32 -10.52 -0.28
CA THR A 9 20.07 -9.82 0.05
C THR A 9 19.37 -10.44 1.26
N GLU A 10 19.38 -11.77 1.38
CA GLU A 10 18.90 -12.48 2.58
C GLU A 10 19.74 -12.15 3.82
N ALA A 11 21.07 -12.17 3.71
CA ALA A 11 21.97 -11.83 4.80
C ALA A 11 21.78 -10.37 5.28
N THR A 12 21.72 -9.41 4.36
CA THR A 12 21.51 -7.99 4.68
C THR A 12 20.12 -7.74 5.28
N SER A 13 19.06 -8.33 4.72
CA SER A 13 17.70 -8.16 5.27
C SER A 13 17.54 -8.83 6.65
N GLY A 14 18.22 -9.95 6.90
CA GLY A 14 18.33 -10.55 8.23
C GLY A 14 19.08 -9.68 9.23
N ALA A 15 20.23 -9.12 8.84
CA ALA A 15 21.04 -8.25 9.72
C ALA A 15 20.32 -6.95 10.10
N ILE A 16 19.67 -6.27 9.15
CA ILE A 16 18.89 -5.05 9.45
C ILE A 16 17.66 -5.40 10.31
N GLY A 17 16.99 -6.53 10.03
CA GLY A 17 15.91 -7.02 10.87
C GLY A 17 16.34 -7.31 12.31
N ALA A 18 17.55 -7.84 12.52
CA ALA A 18 18.12 -8.05 13.84
C ALA A 18 18.44 -6.73 14.56
N LEU A 19 18.99 -5.72 13.87
CA LEU A 19 19.27 -4.39 14.45
C LEU A 19 17.98 -3.66 14.89
N VAL A 20 16.93 -3.68 14.04
CA VAL A 20 15.62 -3.09 14.36
C VAL A 20 14.97 -3.83 15.53
N SER A 21 14.98 -5.16 15.50
CA SER A 21 14.44 -6.02 16.57
C SER A 21 15.17 -5.81 17.91
N THR A 22 16.51 -5.72 17.89
CA THR A 22 17.34 -5.40 19.06
C THR A 22 17.05 -4.01 19.60
N THR A 23 16.89 -3.00 18.73
CA THR A 23 16.62 -1.63 19.15
C THR A 23 15.24 -1.50 19.82
N ILE A 24 14.18 -2.10 19.25
CA ILE A 24 12.83 -2.07 19.81
C ILE A 24 12.76 -2.82 21.16
N LEU A 25 13.45 -3.96 21.28
CA LEU A 25 13.40 -4.80 22.48
C LEU A 25 14.55 -4.52 23.48
N TYR A 26 15.32 -3.45 23.27
CA TYR A 26 16.47 -3.13 24.12
C TYR A 26 16.08 -2.82 25.57
N PRO A 27 15.00 -2.08 25.88
CA PRO A 27 14.59 -1.84 27.27
C PRO A 27 14.30 -3.13 28.05
N LEU A 28 13.66 -4.10 27.41
CA LEU A 28 13.40 -5.42 27.99
C LEU A 28 14.71 -6.19 28.24
N ASP A 29 15.73 -6.00 27.39
CA ASP A 29 17.04 -6.59 27.61
C ASP A 29 17.79 -5.94 28.79
N THR A 30 17.75 -4.61 28.91
CA THR A 30 18.38 -3.89 30.04
C THR A 30 17.70 -4.26 31.36
N CYS A 31 16.37 -4.26 31.44
CA CYS A 31 15.63 -4.72 32.62
C CYS A 31 15.97 -6.18 32.99
N LYS A 32 16.07 -7.06 31.99
CA LYS A 32 16.51 -8.45 32.16
C LYS A 32 17.95 -8.53 32.67
N THR A 33 18.89 -7.81 32.05
CA THR A 33 20.32 -7.89 32.37
C THR A 33 20.62 -7.35 33.77
N LYS A 34 19.97 -6.25 34.21
CA LYS A 34 20.08 -5.78 35.61
C LYS A 34 19.55 -6.81 36.62
N TYR A 35 18.38 -7.38 36.37
CA TYR A 35 17.83 -8.48 37.17
C TYR A 35 18.66 -9.79 37.09
N GLN A 36 19.49 -9.92 36.05
CA GLN A 36 20.48 -10.98 35.87
C GLN A 36 21.86 -10.71 36.49
N ALA A 37 22.14 -9.48 36.94
CA ALA A 37 23.36 -9.13 37.67
C ALA A 37 23.14 -9.09 39.18
N GLU A 38 21.94 -8.71 39.64
CA GLU A 38 21.59 -8.69 41.07
C GLU A 38 21.75 -10.09 41.70
N ILE A 39 22.63 -10.18 42.71
CA ILE A 39 22.74 -11.28 43.67
C ILE A 39 22.06 -10.84 44.97
N ARG A 40 21.31 -11.73 45.63
CA ARG A 40 20.85 -11.49 47.01
C ARG A 40 22.03 -11.31 47.99
N ALA A 41 21.95 -10.29 48.84
CA ALA A 41 22.84 -10.05 49.98
C ALA A 41 21.99 -9.71 51.23
N HIS A 42 22.41 -10.21 52.40
CA HIS A 42 21.79 -10.03 53.73
C HIS A 42 20.32 -9.57 53.74
N ASN A 43 19.39 -10.49 53.46
CA ASN A 43 17.93 -10.32 53.52
C ASN A 43 17.30 -9.19 52.67
N GLN A 44 18.07 -8.39 51.94
CA GLN A 44 17.55 -7.37 51.03
C GLN A 44 17.61 -7.85 49.57
N GLN A 45 16.47 -7.72 48.89
CA GLN A 45 16.31 -7.99 47.47
C GLN A 45 15.73 -6.72 46.84
N LYS A 46 16.50 -6.07 45.96
CA LYS A 46 16.11 -4.77 45.36
C LYS A 46 14.99 -4.97 44.33
N TYR A 47 15.02 -6.08 43.58
CA TYR A 47 14.02 -6.38 42.56
C TYR A 47 13.38 -7.75 42.81
N ARG A 48 12.04 -7.81 42.90
CA ARG A 48 11.31 -9.09 42.92
C ARG A 48 11.20 -9.65 41.51
N ASN A 49 10.90 -8.79 40.53
CA ASN A 49 10.67 -9.11 39.12
C ASN A 49 11.37 -8.13 38.16
N THR A 50 11.45 -8.46 36.87
CA THR A 50 11.97 -7.55 35.83
C THR A 50 11.09 -6.32 35.59
N SER A 51 9.83 -6.34 36.02
CA SER A 51 8.94 -5.17 36.07
C SER A 51 9.49 -4.07 36.97
N ASP A 52 10.16 -4.43 38.04
CA ASP A 52 10.50 -3.52 39.13
C ASP A 52 11.67 -2.63 38.70
N VAL A 53 12.59 -3.21 37.91
CA VAL A 53 13.66 -2.49 37.20
C VAL A 53 13.11 -1.48 36.18
N PHE A 54 11.98 -1.80 35.54
CA PHE A 54 11.31 -0.90 34.60
C PHE A 54 10.59 0.24 35.34
N TRP A 55 9.94 -0.07 36.47
CA TRP A 55 9.31 0.93 37.33
C TRP A 55 10.34 1.87 37.98
N GLU A 56 11.52 1.40 38.41
CA GLU A 56 12.60 2.28 38.92
C GLU A 56 13.06 3.29 37.85
N ALA A 57 13.18 2.85 36.58
CA ALA A 57 13.53 3.76 35.48
C ALA A 57 12.43 4.80 35.19
N ILE A 58 11.16 4.51 35.52
CA ILE A 58 10.04 5.45 35.41
C ILE A 58 9.99 6.39 36.62
N SER A 59 10.05 5.88 37.85
CA SER A 59 9.98 6.68 39.09
C SER A 59 11.12 7.68 39.21
N ASN A 60 12.31 7.32 38.71
CA ASN A 60 13.48 8.18 38.75
C ASN A 60 13.56 9.11 37.52
N HIS A 61 12.51 9.16 36.69
CA HIS A 61 12.43 9.90 35.41
C HIS A 61 13.58 9.58 34.42
N GLN A 62 14.20 8.41 34.55
CA GLN A 62 15.39 7.99 33.82
C GLN A 62 15.10 6.97 32.70
N VAL A 63 13.91 7.00 32.10
CA VAL A 63 13.44 6.03 31.09
C VAL A 63 14.41 5.89 29.89
N LEU A 64 15.07 6.97 29.47
CA LEU A 64 16.10 6.92 28.41
C LEU A 64 17.31 6.04 28.79
N SER A 65 17.60 5.87 30.08
CA SER A 65 18.65 5.00 30.59
C SER A 65 18.37 3.51 30.38
N LEU A 66 17.14 3.13 30.00
CA LEU A 66 16.87 1.76 29.52
C LEU A 66 17.61 1.43 28.21
N TYR A 67 18.18 2.43 27.53
CA TYR A 67 18.99 2.27 26.31
C TYR A 67 20.53 2.34 26.55
N GLN A 68 20.98 2.29 27.81
CA GLN A 68 22.41 2.24 28.15
C GLN A 68 23.09 1.03 27.46
N GLY A 69 24.09 1.31 26.61
CA GLY A 69 24.81 0.30 25.82
C GLY A 69 24.26 0.00 24.42
N LEU A 70 23.11 0.56 23.99
CA LEU A 70 22.50 0.24 22.69
C LEU A 70 23.47 0.43 21.51
N GLY A 71 24.23 1.53 21.49
CA GLY A 71 25.24 1.80 20.46
C GLY A 71 26.31 0.70 20.39
N THR A 72 26.81 0.25 21.55
CA THR A 72 27.76 -0.86 21.67
C THR A 72 27.16 -2.16 21.15
N LYS A 73 25.90 -2.49 21.52
CA LYS A 73 25.23 -3.73 21.08
C LYS A 73 24.91 -3.74 19.59
N ASN A 74 24.57 -2.59 19.02
CA ASN A 74 24.35 -2.45 17.58
C ASN A 74 25.68 -2.57 16.81
N LEU A 75 26.77 -1.95 17.28
CA LEU A 75 28.13 -2.15 16.72
C LEU A 75 28.57 -3.62 16.79
N GLN A 76 28.37 -4.25 17.95
CA GLN A 76 28.61 -5.68 18.17
C GLN A 76 27.81 -6.54 17.18
N SER A 77 26.54 -6.22 16.94
CA SER A 77 25.66 -6.93 15.99
C SER A 77 26.08 -6.78 14.52
N VAL A 78 26.59 -5.61 14.12
CA VAL A 78 27.15 -5.38 12.78
C VAL A 78 28.41 -6.20 12.56
N ILE A 79 29.36 -6.14 13.50
CA ILE A 79 30.61 -6.92 13.43
C ILE A 79 30.32 -8.42 13.49
N PHE A 80 29.40 -8.85 14.36
CA PHE A 80 28.93 -10.23 14.44
C PHE A 80 28.44 -10.73 13.08
N SER A 81 27.56 -9.96 12.42
CA SER A 81 27.01 -10.31 11.11
C SER A 81 28.11 -10.45 10.06
N PHE A 82 29.05 -9.51 9.99
CA PHE A 82 30.13 -9.52 9.01
C PHE A 82 31.07 -10.72 9.20
N VAL A 83 31.58 -10.92 10.42
CA VAL A 83 32.53 -12.00 10.74
C VAL A 83 31.86 -13.37 10.59
N TYR A 84 30.60 -13.51 10.98
CA TYR A 84 29.85 -14.77 10.83
C TYR A 84 29.65 -15.16 9.36
N PHE A 85 29.14 -14.24 8.52
CA PHE A 85 28.91 -14.56 7.10
C PHE A 85 30.23 -14.76 6.34
N TYR A 86 31.30 -14.04 6.69
CA TYR A 86 32.62 -14.27 6.12
C TYR A 86 33.20 -15.63 6.54
N GLY A 87 33.23 -15.93 7.85
CA GLY A 87 33.73 -17.18 8.41
C GLY A 87 32.96 -18.41 7.89
N TYR A 88 31.62 -18.36 7.90
CA TYR A 88 30.80 -19.42 7.33
C TYR A 88 31.10 -19.62 5.83
N SER A 89 31.25 -18.53 5.06
CA SER A 89 31.60 -18.61 3.63
C SER A 89 33.00 -19.18 3.39
N PHE A 90 33.96 -18.92 4.30
CA PHE A 90 35.31 -19.47 4.25
C PHE A 90 35.30 -20.98 4.56
N PHE A 91 34.73 -21.39 5.70
CA PHE A 91 34.63 -22.80 6.08
C PHE A 91 33.83 -23.60 5.05
N LYS A 92 32.76 -23.04 4.49
CA LYS A 92 31.97 -23.64 3.39
C LYS A 92 32.81 -23.90 2.14
N LYS A 93 33.64 -22.95 1.70
CA LYS A 93 34.55 -23.15 0.55
C LYS A 93 35.60 -24.21 0.86
N LEU A 94 36.17 -24.19 2.07
CA LEU A 94 37.19 -25.16 2.50
C LEU A 94 36.63 -26.59 2.55
N TYR A 95 35.42 -26.77 3.09
CA TYR A 95 34.71 -28.05 3.11
C TYR A 95 34.44 -28.57 1.70
N LEU A 96 33.82 -27.76 0.82
CA LEU A 96 33.51 -28.17 -0.55
C LEU A 96 34.77 -28.53 -1.35
N LYS A 97 35.87 -27.78 -1.18
CA LYS A 97 37.16 -28.11 -1.81
C LYS A 97 37.78 -29.42 -1.30
N ARG A 98 37.50 -29.81 -0.05
CA ARG A 98 38.06 -31.03 0.58
C ARG A 98 37.16 -32.27 0.47
N SER A 99 35.86 -32.11 0.27
CA SER A 99 34.90 -33.22 0.15
C SER A 99 34.49 -33.56 -1.28
N GLY A 100 34.74 -32.68 -2.26
CA GLY A 100 34.39 -32.89 -3.67
C GLY A 100 32.89 -32.85 -3.98
N SER A 101 32.03 -32.76 -2.97
CA SER A 101 30.57 -32.75 -3.13
C SER A 101 30.06 -31.44 -3.72
N LYS A 102 29.01 -31.53 -4.56
CA LYS A 102 28.25 -30.37 -5.06
C LYS A 102 27.26 -29.80 -4.03
N SER A 103 26.96 -30.53 -2.95
CA SER A 103 25.98 -30.15 -1.92
C SER A 103 26.51 -30.41 -0.50
N ILE A 104 25.97 -29.68 0.47
CA ILE A 104 26.37 -29.77 1.89
C ILE A 104 25.27 -30.50 2.65
N GLU A 105 25.61 -31.62 3.28
CA GLU A 105 24.68 -32.37 4.13
C GLU A 105 24.31 -31.54 5.38
N THR A 106 23.07 -31.67 5.86
CA THR A 106 22.51 -30.91 7.00
C THR A 106 23.40 -30.96 8.25
N LYS A 107 24.03 -32.11 8.54
CA LYS A 107 24.96 -32.27 9.67
C LYS A 107 26.23 -31.43 9.47
N ALA A 108 26.86 -31.52 8.30
CA ALA A 108 28.05 -30.73 7.97
C ALA A 108 27.75 -29.23 7.99
N ASN A 109 26.60 -28.80 7.47
CA ASN A 109 26.17 -27.40 7.51
C ASN A 109 26.10 -26.85 8.95
N LEU A 110 25.65 -27.68 9.91
CA LEU A 110 25.56 -27.29 11.31
C LEU A 110 26.93 -27.15 11.98
N VAL A 111 27.89 -28.03 11.66
CA VAL A 111 29.29 -27.91 12.13
C VAL A 111 29.96 -26.66 11.56
N LEU A 112 29.76 -26.36 10.27
CA LEU A 112 30.28 -25.15 9.63
C LEU A 112 29.69 -23.86 10.23
N ALA A 113 28.41 -23.87 10.58
CA ALA A 113 27.75 -22.77 11.29
C ALA A 113 28.28 -22.60 12.72
N ALA A 114 28.51 -23.69 13.46
CA ALA A 114 29.08 -23.64 14.81
C ALA A 114 30.52 -23.10 14.81
N ALA A 115 31.36 -23.53 13.86
CA ALA A 115 32.73 -23.03 13.69
C ALA A 115 32.75 -21.52 13.35
N ALA A 116 31.89 -21.07 12.44
CA ALA A 116 31.72 -19.66 12.13
C ALA A 116 31.26 -18.85 13.37
N GLY A 117 30.32 -19.40 14.15
CA GLY A 117 29.87 -18.83 15.41
C GLY A 117 30.99 -18.67 16.43
N ALA A 118 31.84 -19.67 16.60
CA ALA A 118 32.98 -19.64 17.53
C ALA A 118 33.98 -18.53 17.18
N CYS A 119 34.41 -18.43 15.91
CA CYS A 119 35.29 -17.34 15.45
C CYS A 119 34.64 -15.95 15.64
N THR A 120 33.34 -15.85 15.43
CA THR A 120 32.59 -14.60 15.59
C THR A 120 32.50 -14.19 17.06
N VAL A 121 32.29 -15.14 17.97
CA VAL A 121 32.28 -14.89 19.42
C VAL A 121 33.61 -14.34 19.90
N VAL A 122 34.75 -14.92 19.47
CA VAL A 122 36.08 -14.40 19.84
C VAL A 122 36.25 -12.93 19.45
N VAL A 123 35.88 -12.55 18.21
CA VAL A 123 36.02 -11.15 17.75
C VAL A 123 35.04 -10.18 18.43
N THR A 124 33.87 -10.67 18.88
CA THR A 124 32.80 -9.79 19.40
C THR A 124 32.68 -9.74 20.92
N GLN A 125 33.40 -10.60 21.65
CA GLN A 125 33.32 -10.68 23.12
C GLN A 125 33.63 -9.34 23.84
N PRO A 126 34.68 -8.56 23.48
CA PRO A 126 34.95 -7.26 24.11
C PRO A 126 33.77 -6.29 24.12
N LEU A 127 33.05 -6.21 22.99
CA LEU A 127 31.88 -5.32 22.84
C LEU A 127 30.66 -5.87 23.58
N ASP A 128 30.54 -7.19 23.67
CA ASP A 128 29.46 -7.84 24.41
C ASP A 128 29.63 -7.65 25.92
N THR A 129 30.85 -7.82 26.45
CA THR A 129 31.20 -7.54 27.85
C THR A 129 31.02 -6.06 28.20
N ALA A 130 31.54 -5.15 27.36
CA ALA A 130 31.33 -3.71 27.57
C ALA A 130 29.83 -3.34 27.55
N SER A 131 29.04 -3.92 26.65
CA SER A 131 27.59 -3.70 26.63
C SER A 131 26.88 -4.26 27.87
N SER A 132 27.34 -5.39 28.41
CA SER A 132 26.81 -5.95 29.67
C SER A 132 27.12 -5.02 30.85
N ARG A 133 28.37 -4.56 31.02
CA ARG A 133 28.76 -3.57 32.06
C ARG A 133 27.96 -2.26 31.95
N MET A 134 27.75 -1.76 30.73
CA MET A 134 26.89 -0.58 30.50
C MET A 134 25.42 -0.84 30.88
N GLN A 135 24.88 -2.04 30.59
CA GLN A 135 23.51 -2.42 30.98
C GLN A 135 23.36 -2.61 32.50
N THR A 136 24.39 -3.03 33.23
CA THR A 136 24.31 -3.31 34.67
C THR A 136 24.56 -2.08 35.55
N SER A 137 25.35 -1.12 35.07
CA SER A 137 25.60 0.16 35.75
C SER A 137 24.34 0.94 36.15
N GLU A 138 24.44 1.83 37.14
CA GLU A 138 23.29 2.64 37.58
C GLU A 138 22.68 3.48 36.44
N PHE A 139 21.37 3.70 36.53
CA PHE A 139 20.66 4.52 35.54
C PHE A 139 21.21 5.96 35.56
N GLY A 140 21.40 6.54 34.38
CA GLY A 140 22.11 7.82 34.17
C GLY A 140 23.65 7.77 34.27
N LYS A 141 24.26 6.80 34.96
CA LYS A 141 25.72 6.79 35.25
C LYS A 141 26.59 5.95 34.29
N SER A 142 26.02 5.28 33.30
CA SER A 142 26.78 4.43 32.36
C SER A 142 27.87 5.20 31.62
N LYS A 143 29.12 4.74 31.75
CA LYS A 143 30.27 5.23 30.98
C LYS A 143 30.14 4.84 29.50
N GLY A 144 30.75 5.63 28.62
CA GLY A 144 30.76 5.36 27.17
C GLY A 144 31.75 4.26 26.78
N LEU A 145 31.48 3.58 25.65
CA LEU A 145 32.21 2.38 25.19
C LEU A 145 33.74 2.46 25.33
N TRP A 146 34.36 3.52 24.82
CA TRP A 146 35.82 3.68 24.88
C TRP A 146 36.34 3.78 26.32
N LYS A 147 35.61 4.48 27.20
CA LYS A 147 35.95 4.60 28.62
C LYS A 147 35.81 3.25 29.35
N THR A 148 34.70 2.55 29.12
CA THR A 148 34.48 1.20 29.67
C THR A 148 35.53 0.18 29.20
N LEU A 149 36.09 0.33 27.99
CA LEU A 149 37.18 -0.52 27.49
C LEU A 149 38.58 -0.06 27.95
N SER A 150 38.81 1.24 28.21
CA SER A 150 40.13 1.75 28.62
C SER A 150 40.40 1.64 30.13
N GLU A 151 39.36 1.54 30.95
CA GLU A 151 39.47 1.42 32.41
C GLU A 151 39.75 -0.01 32.91
N ASN A 152 39.66 -1.02 32.03
CA ASN A 152 39.78 -2.43 32.37
C ASN A 152 40.98 -3.08 31.65
N THR A 153 41.47 -4.19 32.18
CA THR A 153 42.56 -4.95 31.57
C THR A 153 42.09 -5.65 30.30
N TRP A 154 42.96 -5.78 29.28
CA TRP A 154 42.62 -6.44 28.01
C TRP A 154 42.12 -7.89 28.16
N SER A 155 42.49 -8.60 29.23
CA SER A 155 41.94 -9.92 29.59
C SER A 155 40.45 -9.87 29.95
N GLU A 156 40.04 -8.85 30.71
CA GLU A 156 38.70 -8.67 31.28
C GLU A 156 37.67 -8.29 30.21
N ALA A 157 38.12 -7.71 29.09
CA ALA A 157 37.28 -7.57 27.90
C ALA A 157 36.73 -8.93 27.41
N PHE A 158 37.47 -10.02 27.64
CA PHE A 158 37.06 -11.38 27.27
C PHE A 158 36.34 -12.15 28.40
N ASP A 159 35.96 -11.47 29.50
CA ASP A 159 35.19 -12.08 30.59
C ASP A 159 33.93 -12.79 30.06
N GLY A 160 33.77 -14.07 30.42
CA GLY A 160 32.69 -14.94 29.93
C GLY A 160 32.90 -15.54 28.52
N LEU A 161 34.07 -15.42 27.89
CA LEU A 161 34.36 -15.99 26.56
C LEU A 161 34.07 -17.50 26.48
N GLY A 162 34.56 -18.28 27.45
CA GLY A 162 34.37 -19.75 27.46
C GLY A 162 32.89 -20.17 27.50
N ILE A 163 32.06 -19.43 28.23
CA ILE A 163 30.60 -19.64 28.24
C ILE A 163 30.00 -19.20 26.90
N SER A 164 30.47 -18.10 26.32
CA SER A 164 30.02 -17.60 25.02
C SER A 164 30.30 -18.59 23.89
N LEU A 165 31.42 -19.31 23.95
CA LEU A 165 31.76 -20.42 23.06
C LEU A 165 30.83 -21.61 23.27
N LEU A 166 30.53 -22.01 24.51
CA LEU A 166 29.52 -23.05 24.79
C LEU A 166 28.13 -22.68 24.24
N LEU A 167 27.75 -21.39 24.32
CA LEU A 167 26.48 -20.89 23.81
C LEU A 167 26.36 -20.90 22.27
N THR A 168 27.45 -21.11 21.51
CA THR A 168 27.34 -21.32 20.05
C THR A 168 26.65 -22.63 19.69
N ALA A 169 26.47 -23.55 20.65
CA ALA A 169 25.65 -24.75 20.48
C ALA A 169 24.13 -24.50 20.54
N ASN A 170 23.67 -23.32 20.99
CA ASN A 170 22.23 -23.02 21.12
C ASN A 170 21.44 -23.20 19.78
N PRO A 171 21.92 -22.73 18.61
CA PRO A 171 21.27 -23.01 17.32
C PRO A 171 21.23 -24.52 16.97
N SER A 172 22.24 -25.29 17.37
CA SER A 172 22.30 -26.75 17.15
C SER A 172 21.26 -27.49 17.99
N ILE A 173 21.09 -27.09 19.25
CA ILE A 173 20.04 -27.61 20.15
C ILE A 173 18.66 -27.22 19.59
N GLN A 174 18.48 -25.97 19.16
CA GLN A 174 17.23 -25.48 18.56
C GLN A 174 16.86 -26.26 17.28
N TYR A 175 17.82 -26.46 16.37
CA TYR A 175 17.58 -27.20 15.12
C TYR A 175 17.22 -28.67 15.41
N THR A 176 17.93 -29.30 16.34
CA THR A 176 17.68 -30.70 16.74
C THR A 176 16.29 -30.87 17.37
N ALA A 177 15.88 -29.94 18.26
CA ALA A 177 14.53 -29.92 18.81
C ALA A 177 13.47 -29.73 17.72
N PHE A 178 13.69 -28.81 16.78
CA PHE A 178 12.78 -28.54 15.67
C PHE A 178 12.58 -29.76 14.77
N ASP A 179 13.65 -30.43 14.36
CA ASP A 179 13.57 -31.61 13.51
C ASP A 179 12.91 -32.81 14.23
N GLN A 180 13.21 -33.02 15.52
CA GLN A 180 12.52 -34.05 16.32
C GLN A 180 11.02 -33.77 16.46
N LEU A 181 10.62 -32.53 16.74
CA LEU A 181 9.21 -32.15 16.86
C LEU A 181 8.49 -32.22 15.51
N LYS A 182 9.12 -31.76 14.42
CA LYS A 182 8.63 -31.90 13.05
C LYS A 182 8.37 -33.37 12.69
N ARG A 183 9.34 -34.26 12.93
CA ARG A 183 9.20 -35.71 12.69
C ARG A 183 8.07 -36.33 13.52
N ARG A 184 7.90 -35.92 14.79
CA ARG A 184 6.79 -36.38 15.65
C ARG A 184 5.42 -35.91 15.14
N LEU A 185 5.30 -34.68 14.64
CA LEU A 185 4.06 -34.15 14.08
C LEU A 185 3.68 -34.85 12.76
N LEU A 186 4.62 -34.99 11.82
CA LEU A 186 4.38 -35.68 10.56
C LEU A 186 3.98 -37.15 10.78
N ARG A 187 4.64 -37.86 11.72
CA ARG A 187 4.22 -39.22 12.12
C ARG A 187 2.78 -39.26 12.67
N ARG A 188 2.35 -38.26 13.45
CA ARG A 188 0.96 -38.16 13.94
C ARG A 188 -0.05 -37.84 12.84
N GLN A 189 0.33 -37.06 11.82
CA GLN A 189 -0.54 -36.78 10.66
C GLN A 189 -0.69 -38.03 9.77
N LEU A 190 0.41 -38.72 9.46
CA LEU A 190 0.39 -40.02 8.76
C LEU A 190 -0.43 -41.07 9.53
N SER A 191 -0.28 -41.13 10.85
CA SER A 191 -1.07 -42.01 11.73
C SER A 191 -2.59 -41.72 11.71
N LYS A 192 -3.01 -40.52 11.29
CA LYS A 192 -4.44 -40.19 11.05
C LYS A 192 -4.91 -40.39 9.60
N LYS A 193 -3.99 -40.56 8.62
CA LYS A 193 -4.30 -40.83 7.21
C LYS A 193 -3.95 -42.27 6.83
N ARG A 194 -4.73 -43.25 7.30
CA ARG A 194 -4.55 -44.65 6.90
C ARG A 194 -5.24 -44.90 5.54
N GLY A 195 -4.54 -44.69 4.43
CA GLY A 195 -5.09 -45.03 3.09
C GLY A 195 -4.55 -44.32 1.84
N THR A 196 -3.43 -43.58 1.86
CA THR A 196 -2.84 -43.01 0.62
C THR A 196 -1.33 -42.76 0.75
N GLU A 197 -0.64 -42.71 -0.39
CA GLU A 197 0.83 -42.71 -0.47
C GLU A 197 1.54 -41.43 0.03
N PRO A 198 2.82 -41.52 0.45
CA PRO A 198 3.55 -40.43 1.10
C PRO A 198 4.11 -39.40 0.12
N SER A 199 3.26 -38.50 -0.36
CA SER A 199 3.71 -37.25 -1.00
C SER A 199 4.43 -36.32 0.00
N SER A 200 5.26 -35.39 -0.51
CA SER A 200 6.11 -34.51 0.31
C SER A 200 5.31 -33.37 0.97
N GLU A 201 4.56 -33.69 2.04
CA GLU A 201 3.81 -32.69 2.82
C GLU A 201 4.76 -31.71 3.56
N ALA A 202 4.97 -30.54 2.97
CA ALA A 202 5.57 -29.40 3.65
C ALA A 202 4.62 -28.81 4.70
N LEU A 203 5.13 -28.47 5.89
CA LEU A 203 4.31 -27.90 6.96
C LEU A 203 3.80 -26.49 6.59
N SER A 204 2.55 -26.22 6.93
CA SER A 204 1.95 -24.89 6.87
C SER A 204 2.81 -23.87 7.64
N ALA A 205 2.98 -22.67 7.09
CA ALA A 205 3.84 -21.62 7.64
C ALA A 205 3.56 -21.32 9.13
N PHE A 206 2.29 -21.34 9.55
CA PHE A 206 1.92 -21.16 10.96
C PHE A 206 2.43 -22.31 11.85
N SER A 207 2.26 -23.56 11.41
CA SER A 207 2.78 -24.74 12.15
C SER A 207 4.31 -24.78 12.19
N ALA A 208 4.99 -24.32 11.14
CA ALA A 208 6.44 -24.15 11.14
C ALA A 208 6.90 -23.03 12.10
N PHE A 209 6.17 -21.91 12.16
CA PHE A 209 6.43 -20.83 13.12
C PHE A 209 6.27 -21.30 14.57
N VAL A 210 5.16 -21.95 14.92
CA VAL A 210 4.90 -22.46 16.29
C VAL A 210 5.97 -23.48 16.69
N LEU A 211 6.33 -24.41 15.81
CA LEU A 211 7.44 -25.34 16.06
C LEU A 211 8.78 -24.62 16.24
N GLY A 212 9.06 -23.59 15.46
CA GLY A 212 10.27 -22.76 15.58
C GLY A 212 10.35 -22.06 16.95
N ALA A 213 9.23 -21.48 17.40
CA ALA A 213 9.12 -20.83 18.71
C ALA A 213 9.30 -21.83 19.87
N VAL A 214 8.57 -22.95 19.86
CA VAL A 214 8.70 -24.00 20.89
C VAL A 214 10.14 -24.55 20.95
N SER A 215 10.77 -24.77 19.80
CA SER A 215 12.15 -25.24 19.72
C SER A 215 13.15 -24.20 20.24
N LYS A 216 12.86 -22.90 20.07
CA LYS A 216 13.66 -21.82 20.66
C LYS A 216 13.51 -21.80 22.17
N CYS A 217 12.29 -21.94 22.70
CA CYS A 217 12.06 -22.03 24.15
C CYS A 217 12.85 -23.19 24.77
N ILE A 218 12.78 -24.40 24.18
CA ILE A 218 13.53 -25.57 24.67
C ILE A 218 15.05 -25.30 24.69
N ALA A 219 15.62 -24.83 23.58
CA ALA A 219 17.05 -24.52 23.49
C ALA A 219 17.47 -23.39 24.44
N THR A 220 16.61 -22.38 24.63
CA THR A 220 16.84 -21.30 25.61
C THR A 220 16.82 -21.85 27.03
N CYS A 221 15.81 -22.61 27.46
CA CYS A 221 15.76 -23.17 28.81
C CYS A 221 16.99 -24.04 29.13
N LEU A 222 17.39 -24.92 28.21
CA LEU A 222 18.56 -25.79 28.37
C LEU A 222 19.89 -25.03 28.48
N THR A 223 20.00 -23.86 27.84
CA THR A 223 21.21 -23.02 27.88
C THR A 223 21.13 -21.86 28.88
N TYR A 224 19.98 -21.66 29.54
CA TYR A 224 19.75 -20.50 30.39
C TYR A 224 20.67 -20.40 31.62
N PRO A 225 21.00 -21.49 32.34
CA PRO A 225 21.97 -21.42 33.44
C PRO A 225 23.33 -20.86 33.00
N ALA A 226 23.81 -21.26 31.81
CA ALA A 226 25.02 -20.70 31.21
C ALA A 226 24.85 -19.21 30.85
N ILE A 227 23.70 -18.80 30.29
CA ILE A 227 23.40 -17.37 30.03
C ILE A 227 23.44 -16.56 31.34
N ARG A 228 22.89 -17.08 32.45
CA ARG A 228 22.95 -16.41 33.77
C ARG A 228 24.38 -16.30 34.27
N CYS A 229 25.17 -17.38 34.26
CA CYS A 229 26.58 -17.34 34.67
C CYS A 229 27.43 -16.39 33.82
N LYS A 230 27.16 -16.29 32.50
CA LYS A 230 27.80 -15.30 31.63
C LYS A 230 27.49 -13.87 32.06
N VAL A 231 26.21 -13.53 32.28
CA VAL A 231 25.83 -12.17 32.68
C VAL A 231 26.43 -11.82 34.04
N MET A 232 26.47 -12.76 35.00
CA MET A 232 27.15 -12.54 36.28
C MET A 232 28.62 -12.13 36.09
N ILE A 233 29.38 -12.92 35.34
CA ILE A 233 30.83 -12.69 35.12
C ILE A 233 31.09 -11.40 34.32
N GLN A 234 30.20 -11.03 33.39
CA GLN A 234 30.31 -9.78 32.63
C GLN A 234 29.80 -8.54 33.40
N ALA A 235 28.99 -8.70 34.44
CA ALA A 235 28.43 -7.60 35.21
C ALA A 235 29.40 -7.01 36.23
N GLU A 236 30.38 -7.81 36.65
CA GLU A 236 31.35 -7.50 37.69
C GLU A 236 32.40 -6.50 37.18
N SER A 237 32.73 -5.51 38.02
CA SER A 237 33.69 -4.43 37.77
C SER A 237 34.27 -3.96 39.11
N ASP A 238 35.60 -3.91 39.25
CA ASP A 238 36.29 -3.71 40.53
C ASP A 238 36.22 -2.27 41.12
N GLU A 239 35.29 -1.41 40.71
CA GLU A 239 35.15 -0.05 41.27
C GLU A 239 34.49 0.00 42.67
N ASP A 240 33.94 -1.11 43.18
CA ASP A 240 33.29 -1.23 44.50
C ASP A 240 34.31 -1.50 45.65
N GLU A 241 35.54 -0.97 45.60
CA GLU A 241 36.59 -1.19 46.63
C GLU A 241 36.26 -0.58 48.02
N THR A 242 35.15 0.13 48.16
CA THR A 242 34.78 0.88 49.39
C THR A 242 33.87 0.11 50.36
N LYS A 243 33.76 -1.21 50.21
CA LYS A 243 33.00 -2.08 51.14
C LYS A 243 33.78 -3.34 51.50
N GLU A 244 34.27 -3.34 52.74
CA GLU A 244 34.86 -4.51 53.39
C GLU A 244 33.81 -5.62 53.63
N ASP A 245 34.27 -6.82 54.02
CA ASP A 245 33.45 -7.96 54.46
C ASP A 245 32.49 -8.63 53.45
N GLN A 246 32.89 -8.80 52.17
CA GLN A 246 32.45 -9.97 51.39
C GLN A 246 33.60 -10.65 50.61
N PRO A 247 33.71 -11.99 50.63
CA PRO A 247 34.72 -12.70 49.86
C PRO A 247 34.43 -12.60 48.35
N LYS A 248 35.38 -12.04 47.59
CA LYS A 248 35.27 -11.85 46.13
C LYS A 248 34.88 -13.14 45.43
N ALA A 249 33.84 -13.09 44.59
CA ALA A 249 33.57 -14.19 43.66
C ALA A 249 34.72 -14.23 42.65
N GLN A 250 35.38 -15.38 42.49
CA GLN A 250 36.39 -15.51 41.45
C GLN A 250 35.72 -15.41 40.08
N LYS A 251 36.32 -14.64 39.15
CA LYS A 251 35.91 -14.42 37.74
C LYS A 251 35.84 -15.70 36.87
N THR A 252 35.81 -16.89 37.47
CA THR A 252 35.75 -18.20 36.83
C THR A 252 34.31 -18.72 36.75
N VAL A 253 34.05 -19.60 35.78
CA VAL A 253 32.74 -20.27 35.61
C VAL A 253 32.34 -21.07 36.86
N SER A 254 33.31 -21.68 37.54
CA SER A 254 33.08 -22.43 38.79
C SER A 254 32.67 -21.50 39.94
N GLY A 255 33.33 -20.34 40.07
CA GLY A 255 32.98 -19.32 41.08
C GLY A 255 31.56 -18.80 40.90
N ALA A 256 31.16 -18.47 39.68
CA ALA A 256 29.80 -18.04 39.37
C ALA A 256 28.74 -19.11 39.68
N ILE A 257 29.00 -20.38 39.34
CA ILE A 257 28.09 -21.50 39.64
C ILE A 257 27.97 -21.69 41.16
N HIS A 258 29.09 -21.70 41.90
CA HIS A 258 29.08 -21.86 43.35
C HIS A 258 28.32 -20.73 44.05
N THR A 259 28.54 -19.47 43.64
CA THR A 259 27.87 -18.30 44.23
C THR A 259 26.36 -18.31 44.00
N ILE A 260 25.89 -18.64 42.78
CA ILE A 260 24.45 -18.76 42.50
C ILE A 260 23.85 -19.91 43.33
N TRP A 261 24.49 -21.09 43.34
CA TRP A 261 23.99 -22.25 44.10
C TRP A 261 23.91 -21.96 45.60
N LYS A 262 24.93 -21.31 46.18
CA LYS A 262 25.02 -21.04 47.63
C LYS A 262 24.14 -19.88 48.10
N ARG A 263 23.85 -18.88 47.25
CA ARG A 263 23.04 -17.69 47.63
C ARG A 263 21.59 -17.70 47.13
N GLU A 264 21.30 -18.34 45.99
CA GLU A 264 19.95 -18.36 45.37
C GLU A 264 19.43 -19.78 45.07
N GLY A 265 20.24 -20.83 45.27
CA GLY A 265 19.84 -22.22 45.06
C GLY A 265 19.62 -22.60 43.60
N LEU A 266 19.06 -23.80 43.37
CA LEU A 266 18.83 -24.35 42.02
C LEU A 266 17.94 -23.46 41.14
N LEU A 267 16.98 -22.76 41.74
CA LEU A 267 16.07 -21.85 41.01
C LEU A 267 16.72 -20.51 40.64
N GLY A 268 17.77 -20.07 41.34
CA GLY A 268 18.54 -18.85 41.02
C GLY A 268 19.12 -18.86 39.61
N PHE A 269 19.54 -20.03 39.12
CA PHE A 269 20.00 -20.21 37.74
C PHE A 269 18.95 -19.84 36.68
N PHE A 270 17.66 -19.81 37.03
CA PHE A 270 16.55 -19.44 36.15
C PHE A 270 15.96 -18.05 36.43
N LYS A 271 16.52 -17.27 37.37
CA LYS A 271 16.13 -15.87 37.66
C LYS A 271 16.26 -15.01 36.39
N GLY A 272 15.10 -14.58 35.85
CA GLY A 272 14.96 -13.80 34.62
C GLY A 272 14.50 -14.56 33.36
N LEU A 273 14.27 -15.88 33.44
CA LEU A 273 13.95 -16.73 32.27
C LEU A 273 12.72 -16.25 31.48
N GLN A 274 11.67 -15.79 32.16
CA GLN A 274 10.43 -15.32 31.52
C GLN A 274 10.69 -14.14 30.55
N ALA A 275 11.46 -13.14 30.98
CA ALA A 275 11.83 -12.00 30.15
C ALA A 275 12.71 -12.42 28.96
N GLN A 276 13.60 -13.40 29.13
CA GLN A 276 14.39 -13.96 28.02
C GLN A 276 13.51 -14.69 27.00
N ILE A 277 12.55 -15.50 27.43
CA ILE A 277 11.61 -16.18 26.52
C ILE A 277 10.75 -15.16 25.77
N LEU A 278 10.18 -14.18 26.48
CA LEU A 278 9.40 -13.11 25.87
C LEU A 278 10.22 -12.34 24.82
N LYS A 279 11.46 -11.95 25.16
CA LYS A 279 12.39 -11.30 24.24
C LYS A 279 12.67 -12.17 23.01
N THR A 280 12.96 -13.47 23.15
CA THR A 280 13.30 -14.31 21.98
C THR A 280 12.09 -14.57 21.06
N VAL A 281 10.88 -14.70 21.61
CA VAL A 281 9.65 -14.86 20.81
C VAL A 281 9.32 -13.56 20.07
N LEU A 282 9.25 -12.42 20.77
CA LEU A 282 9.01 -11.11 20.15
C LEU A 282 10.08 -10.76 19.13
N SER A 283 11.36 -11.03 19.44
CA SER A 283 12.48 -10.73 18.55
C SER A 283 12.39 -11.54 17.26
N SER A 284 11.96 -12.80 17.34
CA SER A 284 11.75 -13.68 16.18
C SER A 284 10.59 -13.20 15.31
N ALA A 285 9.47 -12.77 15.92
CA ALA A 285 8.33 -12.21 15.21
C ALA A 285 8.67 -10.88 14.49
N LEU A 286 9.34 -9.96 15.19
CA LEU A 286 9.82 -8.70 14.61
C LEU A 286 10.84 -8.95 13.49
N LEU A 287 11.78 -9.88 13.67
CA LEU A 287 12.76 -10.25 12.65
C LEU A 287 12.08 -10.76 11.38
N MET A 288 11.04 -11.61 11.49
CA MET A 288 10.28 -12.09 10.33
C MET A 288 9.49 -10.97 9.66
N MET A 289 8.77 -10.14 10.43
CA MET A 289 8.00 -9.00 9.91
C MET A 289 8.90 -8.00 9.17
N VAL A 290 10.05 -7.66 9.76
CA VAL A 290 11.01 -6.72 9.16
C VAL A 290 11.72 -7.36 7.97
N LYS A 291 12.11 -8.65 8.01
CA LYS A 291 12.65 -9.34 6.83
C LYS A 291 11.65 -9.31 5.67
N GLU A 292 10.37 -9.63 5.89
CA GLU A 292 9.37 -9.66 4.81
C GLU A 292 9.12 -8.28 4.14
N LYS A 293 9.37 -7.18 4.88
CA LYS A 293 9.35 -5.82 4.34
C LYS A 293 10.66 -5.45 3.64
N ILE A 294 11.81 -5.72 4.29
CA ILE A 294 13.13 -5.31 3.78
C ILE A 294 13.59 -6.16 2.59
N THR A 295 13.35 -7.47 2.56
CA THR A 295 13.70 -8.29 1.39
C THR A 295 13.02 -7.77 0.12
N LYS A 296 11.83 -7.17 0.21
CA LYS A 296 11.14 -6.53 -0.92
C LYS A 296 11.76 -5.20 -1.34
N THR A 297 12.17 -4.34 -0.40
CA THR A 297 12.79 -3.05 -0.74
C THR A 297 14.25 -3.19 -1.17
N THR A 298 15.04 -4.06 -0.54
CA THR A 298 16.44 -4.32 -0.92
C THR A 298 16.55 -4.94 -2.31
N TRP A 299 15.63 -5.84 -2.71
CA TRP A 299 15.59 -6.36 -4.09
C TRP A 299 15.38 -5.24 -5.12
N VAL A 300 14.44 -4.32 -4.87
CA VAL A 300 14.18 -3.16 -5.74
C VAL A 300 15.40 -2.24 -5.80
N LEU A 301 16.07 -1.99 -4.67
CA LEU A 301 17.26 -1.15 -4.62
C LEU A 301 18.46 -1.79 -5.34
N MET A 302 18.65 -3.11 -5.22
CA MET A 302 19.70 -3.82 -5.96
C MET A 302 19.42 -3.88 -7.46
N LEU A 303 18.15 -4.01 -7.89
CA LEU A 303 17.77 -3.88 -9.31
C LEU A 303 18.05 -2.48 -9.86
N ALA A 304 17.82 -1.43 -9.07
CA ALA A 304 18.19 -0.06 -9.46
C ALA A 304 19.72 0.08 -9.60
N LEU A 305 20.48 -0.47 -8.64
CA LEU A 305 21.95 -0.47 -8.68
C LEU A 305 22.55 -1.35 -9.79
N GLN A 306 21.85 -2.38 -10.27
CA GLN A 306 22.25 -3.13 -11.47
C GLN A 306 22.01 -2.32 -12.76
N ARG A 307 20.89 -1.57 -12.84
CA ARG A 307 20.61 -0.68 -13.98
C ARG A 307 21.60 0.47 -14.11
N THR A 308 22.03 1.08 -13.01
CA THR A 308 23.07 2.14 -13.07
C THR A 308 24.45 1.60 -13.42
N ASN A 309 24.69 0.29 -13.25
CA ASN A 309 25.96 -0.37 -13.59
C ASN A 309 26.01 -0.87 -15.05
N THR A 310 24.95 -0.66 -15.84
CA THR A 310 24.83 -1.09 -17.25
C THR A 310 24.47 0.03 -18.23
N GLY A 311 24.20 1.26 -17.75
CA GLY A 311 23.89 2.41 -18.59
C GLY A 311 24.96 3.51 -18.53
N SER A 312 25.68 3.74 -19.62
CA SER A 312 26.53 4.92 -19.79
C SER A 312 25.67 6.18 -19.92
N CYS A 313 25.53 6.97 -18.85
CA CYS A 313 24.82 8.24 -18.88
C CYS A 313 25.68 9.38 -18.30
N LYS A 314 25.71 10.52 -19.00
CA LYS A 314 26.48 11.71 -18.59
C LYS A 314 25.68 12.49 -17.54
N LEU A 315 26.21 12.62 -16.33
CA LEU A 315 25.68 13.52 -15.30
C LEU A 315 26.84 14.21 -14.56
N GLY A 316 26.70 15.52 -14.29
CA GLY A 316 27.51 16.29 -13.33
C GLY A 316 29.04 16.21 -13.44
N VAL A 317 29.68 17.12 -14.19
CA VAL A 317 31.15 17.25 -14.24
C VAL A 317 31.74 17.80 -12.91
N ILE A 318 30.93 18.43 -12.06
CA ILE A 318 31.38 19.26 -10.94
C ILE A 318 31.92 18.47 -9.73
N GLU A 319 31.37 17.28 -9.40
CA GLU A 319 31.89 16.49 -8.26
C GLU A 319 33.18 15.73 -8.59
N LYS A 320 33.38 15.37 -9.86
CA LYS A 320 34.46 14.46 -10.29
C LYS A 320 35.87 15.02 -10.04
N VAL A 321 36.00 16.36 -9.98
CA VAL A 321 37.26 17.07 -9.77
C VAL A 321 37.68 17.09 -8.28
N ARG A 322 36.74 16.93 -7.34
CA ARG A 322 37.04 17.03 -5.89
C ARG A 322 37.45 15.70 -5.25
N MET A 323 36.97 14.57 -5.78
CA MET A 323 37.37 13.21 -5.35
C MET A 323 38.80 12.83 -5.78
N LEU A 324 39.28 13.32 -6.92
CA LEU A 324 40.55 12.87 -7.52
C LEU A 324 41.84 13.42 -6.86
N ARG A 325 41.74 14.29 -5.84
CA ARG A 325 42.90 14.86 -5.13
C ARG A 325 43.32 14.15 -3.82
N LEU A 326 42.72 13.01 -3.50
CA LEU A 326 42.99 12.27 -2.25
C LEU A 326 43.58 10.86 -2.48
N CYS A 327 44.10 10.56 -3.66
CA CYS A 327 44.67 9.25 -4.01
C CYS A 327 46.03 9.32 -4.73
N GLU A 328 46.83 10.34 -4.45
CA GLU A 328 48.27 10.34 -4.75
C GLU A 328 49.09 10.46 -3.46
N VAL A 329 49.67 9.34 -3.01
CA VAL A 329 50.99 9.20 -2.38
C VAL A 329 51.27 7.70 -2.19
N SER A 330 52.55 7.33 -2.26
CA SER A 330 53.10 5.96 -2.16
C SER A 330 52.97 5.06 -3.41
N LYS A 331 54.05 5.06 -4.22
CA LYS A 331 54.49 3.89 -4.99
C LYS A 331 55.51 3.15 -4.14
N ASP A 332 55.41 1.83 -4.04
CA ASP A 332 56.45 1.00 -3.42
C ASP A 332 57.03 -0.03 -4.41
N LYS A 333 58.28 -0.44 -4.18
CA LYS A 333 59.16 -1.10 -5.16
C LYS A 333 59.03 -2.63 -5.19
N ALA A 334 57.83 -3.16 -5.42
CA ALA A 334 57.61 -4.57 -5.73
C ALA A 334 56.52 -4.76 -6.80
N GLY A 335 56.91 -5.20 -8.00
CA GLY A 335 56.01 -5.30 -9.17
C GLY A 335 55.06 -6.50 -9.13
N ASN A 336 54.09 -6.52 -8.22
CA ASN A 336 53.07 -7.56 -8.11
C ASN A 336 51.63 -7.00 -8.21
N GLN A 337 50.82 -7.49 -9.15
CA GLN A 337 49.41 -7.12 -9.27
C GLN A 337 48.55 -7.84 -8.22
N ILE A 338 48.17 -7.15 -7.14
CA ILE A 338 47.29 -7.70 -6.09
C ILE A 338 45.89 -7.06 -6.12
N ALA A 339 44.95 -7.76 -6.76
CA ALA A 339 43.51 -7.82 -6.43
C ALA A 339 42.70 -6.52 -6.17
N LEU A 340 42.90 -5.45 -6.96
CA LEU A 340 42.10 -4.21 -6.93
C LEU A 340 40.57 -4.41 -7.07
N SER A 341 40.10 -5.57 -7.56
CA SER A 341 38.68 -5.91 -7.68
C SER A 341 37.92 -5.94 -6.34
N THR A 342 38.61 -6.11 -5.21
CA THR A 342 37.95 -6.35 -3.91
C THR A 342 37.50 -5.05 -3.24
N SER A 343 38.30 -3.98 -3.32
CA SER A 343 38.01 -2.71 -2.65
C SER A 343 36.76 -2.01 -3.19
N TYR A 344 36.48 -2.10 -4.49
CA TYR A 344 35.29 -1.50 -5.10
C TYR A 344 33.97 -2.10 -4.57
N GLY A 345 33.97 -3.38 -4.21
CA GLY A 345 32.85 -4.04 -3.54
C GLY A 345 32.70 -3.55 -2.11
N MET A 346 33.80 -3.51 -1.35
CA MET A 346 33.78 -3.06 0.05
C MET A 346 33.40 -1.59 0.19
N MET A 347 33.82 -0.71 -0.71
CA MET A 347 33.47 0.72 -0.64
C MET A 347 31.98 0.98 -0.91
N LYS A 348 31.36 0.24 -1.85
CA LYS A 348 29.90 0.29 -2.05
C LYS A 348 29.13 -0.25 -0.83
N ILE A 349 29.62 -1.31 -0.18
CA ILE A 349 29.01 -1.84 1.05
C ILE A 349 29.17 -0.85 2.20
N ALA A 350 30.36 -0.26 2.37
CA ALA A 350 30.64 0.73 3.41
C ALA A 350 29.71 1.95 3.30
N LEU A 351 29.62 2.56 2.11
CA LEU A 351 28.69 3.67 1.84
C LEU A 351 27.23 3.28 2.11
N PHE A 352 26.83 2.06 1.75
CA PHE A 352 25.47 1.56 2.05
C PHE A 352 25.24 1.36 3.55
N THR A 353 26.21 0.85 4.30
CA THR A 353 26.11 0.76 5.77
C THR A 353 26.10 2.14 6.43
N THR A 354 26.88 3.11 5.97
CA THR A 354 26.83 4.50 6.49
C THR A 354 25.48 5.15 6.19
N TYR A 355 24.90 4.91 5.01
CA TYR A 355 23.56 5.39 4.66
C TYR A 355 22.46 4.72 5.50
N VAL A 356 22.54 3.40 5.73
CA VAL A 356 21.65 2.67 6.65
C VAL A 356 21.83 3.15 8.10
N GLN A 357 23.05 3.47 8.52
CA GLN A 357 23.35 3.99 9.86
C GLN A 357 22.81 5.41 10.05
N ALA A 358 22.87 6.27 9.02
CA ALA A 358 22.18 7.56 9.02
C ALA A 358 20.65 7.40 9.07
N LEU A 359 20.09 6.43 8.36
CA LEU A 359 18.67 6.06 8.44
C LEU A 359 18.27 5.56 9.84
N VAL A 360 19.09 4.73 10.48
CA VAL A 360 18.86 4.24 11.85
C VAL A 360 18.99 5.37 12.86
N LEU A 361 19.97 6.27 12.73
CA LEU A 361 20.11 7.46 13.57
C LEU A 361 18.93 8.42 13.38
N GLY A 362 18.44 8.62 12.16
CA GLY A 362 17.22 9.39 11.89
C GLY A 362 15.97 8.75 12.49
N PHE A 363 15.84 7.43 12.43
CA PHE A 363 14.74 6.69 13.05
C PHE A 363 14.83 6.70 14.59
N GLN A 364 16.04 6.67 15.14
CA GLN A 364 16.31 6.82 16.57
C GLN A 364 15.97 8.24 17.05
N HIS A 365 16.29 9.27 16.27
CA HIS A 365 15.89 10.65 16.55
C HIS A 365 14.36 10.79 16.52
N TYR A 366 13.70 10.27 15.48
CA TYR A 366 12.24 10.26 15.33
C TYR A 366 11.52 9.53 16.49
N ILE A 367 12.05 8.39 16.95
CA ILE A 367 11.53 7.67 18.12
C ILE A 367 11.76 8.47 19.42
N MET A 368 12.89 9.18 19.58
CA MET A 368 13.09 10.07 20.73
C MET A 368 12.18 11.30 20.69
N THR A 369 11.90 11.87 19.51
CA THR A 369 10.90 12.94 19.35
C THR A 369 9.49 12.46 19.72
N LEU A 370 9.10 11.26 19.27
CA LEU A 370 7.82 10.63 19.65
C LEU A 370 7.74 10.28 21.14
N ALA A 371 8.84 9.87 21.76
CA ALA A 371 8.90 9.65 23.20
C ALA A 371 8.72 10.95 23.98
N HIS A 372 9.36 12.04 23.55
CA HIS A 372 9.17 13.37 24.15
C HIS A 372 7.72 13.88 23.99
N LEU A 373 7.11 13.74 22.80
CA LEU A 373 5.70 14.13 22.60
C LEU A 373 4.77 13.33 23.52
N ASN A 374 4.90 12.01 23.57
CA ASN A 374 4.01 11.17 24.38
C ASN A 374 4.15 11.40 25.89
N LEU A 375 5.36 11.73 26.38
CA LEU A 375 5.59 12.11 27.78
C LEU A 375 4.92 13.46 28.13
N VAL A 376 4.96 14.44 27.22
CA VAL A 376 4.28 15.73 27.40
C VAL A 376 2.76 15.59 27.38
N THR A 377 2.19 14.68 26.58
CA THR A 377 0.74 14.41 26.60
C THR A 377 0.29 13.55 27.80
N SER A 378 1.17 12.72 28.36
CA SER A 378 0.81 11.80 29.45
C SER A 378 0.72 12.47 30.83
N THR A 379 1.30 13.65 31.02
CA THR A 379 1.20 14.41 32.28
C THR A 379 -0.08 15.25 32.37
N SER A 380 -0.86 15.37 31.29
CA SER A 380 -2.13 16.12 31.25
C SER A 380 -3.37 15.29 31.60
N PHE A 381 -3.23 14.01 31.98
CA PHE A 381 -4.35 13.06 31.99
C PHE A 381 -4.44 12.14 33.23
N PHE A 382 -4.10 12.66 34.42
CA PHE A 382 -4.52 12.05 35.70
C PHE A 382 -5.06 13.11 36.65
N GLY A 383 -6.39 13.08 36.87
CA GLY A 383 -7.05 13.89 37.89
C GLY A 383 -6.86 13.30 39.29
N VAL A 384 -6.62 14.17 40.27
CA VAL A 384 -6.49 13.80 41.69
C VAL A 384 -7.88 13.59 42.30
N TYR A 385 -8.02 12.62 43.20
CA TYR A 385 -9.21 12.48 44.05
C TYR A 385 -8.86 12.67 45.54
N ASP A 386 -9.18 13.89 46.00
CA ASP A 386 -9.53 14.36 47.35
C ASP A 386 -8.63 14.05 48.58
N GLY A 387 -8.62 15.00 49.50
CA GLY A 387 -7.82 15.04 50.73
C GLY A 387 -8.22 16.17 51.70
N HIS A 388 -9.51 16.50 51.80
CA HIS A 388 -10.14 17.51 52.69
C HIS A 388 -9.98 19.00 52.29
N GLY A 389 -11.08 19.76 52.33
CA GLY A 389 -11.06 21.22 52.59
C GLY A 389 -11.97 22.12 51.74
N GLU A 390 -13.19 22.36 52.24
CA GLU A 390 -14.12 23.49 51.95
C GLU A 390 -14.22 24.20 50.58
N LYS A 391 -15.47 24.20 50.04
CA LYS A 391 -16.22 25.33 49.42
C LYS A 391 -15.49 26.39 48.59
N MET A 392 -15.90 26.54 47.31
CA MET A 392 -16.78 27.66 46.90
C MET A 392 -17.39 27.40 45.50
N ALA A 393 -18.20 28.32 44.96
CA ALA A 393 -19.21 28.04 43.94
C ALA A 393 -19.16 28.93 42.67
N VAL A 394 -19.59 28.35 41.54
CA VAL A 394 -20.35 28.95 40.43
C VAL A 394 -19.87 30.27 39.79
N SER A 395 -19.54 30.22 38.50
CA SER A 395 -20.28 30.97 37.46
C SER A 395 -20.06 30.40 36.06
N ALA A 396 -20.92 30.81 35.11
CA ALA A 396 -20.84 30.50 33.68
C ALA A 396 -20.26 31.69 32.87
N ASP A 397 -20.51 31.71 31.56
CA ASP A 397 -20.21 32.80 30.61
C ASP A 397 -18.72 33.10 30.32
N GLY A 398 -18.05 32.11 29.71
CA GLY A 398 -16.73 32.31 29.11
C GLY A 398 -16.75 33.16 27.83
N ARG A 399 -16.47 34.47 27.95
CA ARG A 399 -16.09 35.32 26.81
C ARG A 399 -14.87 36.21 27.08
N ILE A 400 -13.84 36.01 26.26
CA ILE A 400 -12.79 36.97 25.87
C ILE A 400 -11.87 37.47 27.00
N THR A 401 -10.63 36.97 27.00
CA THR A 401 -9.43 37.80 26.79
C THR A 401 -8.19 36.92 26.71
N LEU A 402 -7.17 37.35 25.96
CA LEU A 402 -5.79 36.93 26.19
C LEU A 402 -4.89 38.13 25.93
N SER A 403 -4.26 38.63 26.99
CA SER A 403 -3.38 39.80 26.95
C SER A 403 -2.02 39.44 26.35
N ALA A 404 -1.33 40.44 25.80
CA ALA A 404 0.00 40.28 25.21
C ALA A 404 1.13 40.57 26.21
N ALA A 405 2.19 39.76 26.18
CA ALA A 405 3.52 40.12 26.65
C ALA A 405 4.57 39.25 25.94
N GLY A 406 5.63 39.86 25.40
CA GLY A 406 6.66 39.15 24.62
C GLY A 406 7.43 40.09 23.69
N GLN A 407 8.33 40.91 24.27
CA GLN A 407 9.11 41.88 23.53
C GLN A 407 10.19 41.21 22.66
N LEU A 408 10.44 41.79 21.48
CA LEU A 408 11.80 41.93 20.93
C LEU A 408 11.86 43.14 20.00
N ASN A 409 13.01 43.82 19.97
CA ASN A 409 13.15 45.15 19.37
C ASN A 409 13.40 45.11 17.85
N GLY A 410 12.85 46.08 17.13
CA GLY A 410 13.13 46.32 15.70
C GLY A 410 12.53 47.65 15.22
N SER A 411 13.38 48.66 15.05
CA SER A 411 12.97 50.01 14.65
C SER A 411 12.86 50.18 13.13
N GLY A 412 11.87 50.96 12.67
CA GLY A 412 11.68 51.28 11.25
C GLY A 412 10.21 51.50 10.89
N GLY A 413 9.69 52.70 11.15
CA GLY A 413 8.28 53.03 10.88
C GLY A 413 8.08 53.82 9.59
N LEU A 414 6.86 53.76 9.03
CA LEU A 414 6.25 54.83 8.24
C LEU A 414 4.73 54.68 8.21
N ALA A 415 4.01 55.80 8.14
CA ALA A 415 2.62 55.88 8.56
C ALA A 415 1.58 55.44 7.49
N GLY A 416 0.61 54.66 7.95
CA GLY A 416 -0.84 54.92 7.79
C GLY A 416 -1.44 55.14 6.39
N LYS A 417 -2.39 54.27 6.02
CA LYS A 417 -3.49 54.60 5.10
C LYS A 417 -4.78 53.88 5.52
N ASN A 418 -5.88 54.63 5.57
CA ASN A 418 -7.19 54.12 5.98
C ASN A 418 -7.77 53.17 4.92
N TRP A 419 -8.37 52.06 5.38
CA TRP A 419 -9.28 51.28 4.56
C TRP A 419 -10.68 51.92 4.60
N ARG A 420 -11.32 52.07 3.43
CA ARG A 420 -12.75 52.37 3.32
C ARG A 420 -13.45 51.20 2.64
N LEU A 421 -14.48 50.68 3.30
CA LEU A 421 -15.34 49.64 2.77
C LEU A 421 -16.26 50.25 1.69
N VAL A 422 -16.34 49.63 0.51
CA VAL A 422 -17.27 50.04 -0.55
C VAL A 422 -18.07 48.82 -1.01
N LYS A 423 -19.37 48.82 -0.70
CA LYS A 423 -20.36 47.92 -1.33
C LYS A 423 -20.56 48.33 -2.78
N PHE A 424 -20.81 47.35 -3.66
CA PHE A 424 -21.57 47.56 -4.89
C PHE A 424 -22.70 46.54 -4.99
N CYS A 425 -23.84 47.01 -5.49
CA CYS A 425 -25.03 46.21 -5.78
C CYS A 425 -25.23 46.08 -7.30
N ASN A 426 -26.19 45.24 -7.69
CA ASN A 426 -26.58 44.92 -9.05
C ASN A 426 -26.78 46.13 -9.98
N GLY A 427 -26.55 45.94 -11.28
CA GLY A 427 -26.97 46.85 -12.35
C GLY A 427 -26.64 46.32 -13.75
N GLU A 428 -27.61 46.35 -14.65
CA GLU A 428 -27.47 46.11 -16.11
C GLU A 428 -26.77 47.33 -16.76
N LEU A 429 -26.32 47.37 -18.03
CA LEU A 429 -27.03 47.04 -19.28
C LEU A 429 -26.06 47.07 -20.50
N MET A 430 -26.54 46.72 -21.71
CA MET A 430 -25.76 46.82 -22.96
C MET A 430 -25.72 48.24 -23.57
N GLY A 431 -24.62 48.58 -24.27
CA GLY A 431 -24.75 49.14 -25.63
C GLY A 431 -23.92 50.35 -26.10
N LYS A 432 -23.39 50.22 -27.33
CA LYS A 432 -23.11 51.23 -28.39
C LYS A 432 -21.87 52.17 -28.34
N LYS A 433 -21.04 51.95 -29.37
CA LYS A 433 -20.38 52.90 -30.32
C LYS A 433 -19.23 53.83 -29.87
N MET A 434 -18.20 53.86 -30.73
CA MET A 434 -17.01 54.73 -30.69
C MET A 434 -17.28 56.18 -31.15
N LYS A 435 -16.38 57.09 -30.77
CA LYS A 435 -15.93 58.23 -31.58
C LYS A 435 -14.41 58.43 -31.38
N MET A 436 -13.74 59.02 -32.35
CA MET A 436 -12.30 59.34 -32.30
C MET A 436 -12.04 60.67 -33.01
N THR A 437 -11.04 61.44 -32.55
CA THR A 437 -10.65 62.76 -33.05
C THR A 437 -9.12 62.79 -33.23
N LEU A 438 -8.61 63.55 -34.19
CA LEU A 438 -7.22 63.48 -34.67
C LEU A 438 -6.77 64.86 -35.22
N LEU A 439 -5.52 65.26 -34.94
CA LEU A 439 -4.67 66.34 -35.53
C LEU A 439 -3.48 66.53 -34.55
N HIS A 440 -2.21 66.82 -34.88
CA HIS A 440 -1.38 66.95 -36.10
C HIS A 440 0.12 66.83 -35.62
N GLN A 441 1.27 67.04 -36.28
CA GLN A 441 1.88 67.31 -37.62
C GLN A 441 3.41 67.00 -37.44
N GLY A 442 4.32 66.74 -38.39
CA GLY A 442 4.33 66.41 -39.83
C GLY A 442 5.74 66.62 -40.44
N MET A 443 6.08 65.92 -41.55
CA MET A 443 7.39 65.92 -42.28
C MET A 443 8.58 65.21 -41.56
N ILE A 444 9.57 64.57 -42.22
CA ILE A 444 10.21 64.79 -43.54
C ILE A 444 10.46 63.49 -44.39
N LYS A 445 10.30 63.64 -45.72
CA LYS A 445 10.73 62.89 -46.95
C LYS A 445 11.35 61.47 -46.96
N LYS A 446 10.78 60.65 -47.88
CA LYS A 446 11.32 59.49 -48.69
C LYS A 446 11.70 58.19 -47.92
N SER A 447 11.54 56.98 -48.48
CA SER A 447 11.20 56.53 -49.85
C SER A 447 10.14 55.39 -49.90
N ASN A 448 9.91 54.76 -51.07
CA ASN A 448 8.74 53.91 -51.38
C ASN A 448 8.71 52.51 -50.70
N VAL A 449 7.74 52.29 -49.81
CA VAL A 449 7.02 51.00 -49.63
C VAL A 449 5.55 51.30 -49.32
N ARG A 450 4.59 50.46 -49.74
CA ARG A 450 3.16 50.60 -49.39
C ARG A 450 2.89 50.20 -47.93
N PRO A 451 2.33 51.06 -47.07
CA PRO A 451 1.83 50.65 -45.76
C PRO A 451 0.34 50.26 -45.84
N HIS A 452 0.00 49.01 -45.52
CA HIS A 452 -1.37 48.68 -45.13
C HIS A 452 -1.67 49.30 -43.76
N VAL A 453 -2.83 49.95 -43.63
CA VAL A 453 -3.29 50.48 -42.34
C VAL A 453 -3.78 49.32 -41.47
N SER A 454 -2.89 48.76 -40.65
CA SER A 454 -3.26 47.81 -39.60
C SER A 454 -3.84 48.58 -38.41
N MET A 455 -5.11 48.34 -38.10
CA MET A 455 -5.80 49.00 -36.99
C MET A 455 -5.52 48.21 -35.70
N SER A 456 -4.50 48.63 -34.95
CA SER A 456 -4.15 47.99 -33.68
C SER A 456 -5.24 48.25 -32.62
N LEU A 457 -6.05 47.23 -32.33
CA LEU A 457 -6.77 47.15 -31.06
C LEU A 457 -5.75 46.85 -29.97
N THR A 458 -5.34 47.88 -29.22
CA THR A 458 -4.61 47.73 -27.96
C THR A 458 -5.56 47.18 -26.89
N VAL A 459 -5.82 45.88 -26.95
CA VAL A 459 -6.58 45.16 -25.92
C VAL A 459 -5.85 45.30 -24.59
N ASN A 460 -6.59 45.60 -23.52
CA ASN A 460 -6.00 45.90 -22.22
C ASN A 460 -5.49 44.61 -21.54
N VAL A 461 -4.24 44.26 -21.83
CA VAL A 461 -3.58 43.00 -21.40
C VAL A 461 -3.69 42.76 -19.89
N ALA A 462 -3.66 43.81 -19.07
CA ALA A 462 -3.84 43.68 -17.61
C ALA A 462 -5.26 43.27 -17.22
N GLY A 463 -6.27 43.67 -18.00
CA GLY A 463 -7.66 43.24 -17.84
C GLY A 463 -7.84 41.77 -18.22
N GLU A 464 -7.32 41.36 -19.39
CA GLU A 464 -7.35 39.95 -19.80
C GLU A 464 -6.58 39.04 -18.83
N ALA A 465 -5.38 39.43 -18.39
CA ALA A 465 -4.61 38.64 -17.43
C ALA A 465 -5.39 38.45 -16.10
N LYS A 466 -6.10 39.48 -15.64
CA LYS A 466 -6.89 39.41 -14.41
C LYS A 466 -8.17 38.57 -14.58
N LEU A 467 -8.82 38.62 -15.75
CA LEU A 467 -9.94 37.74 -16.11
C LEU A 467 -9.48 36.28 -16.22
N ARG A 468 -8.41 36.00 -16.96
CA ARG A 468 -7.83 34.65 -17.09
C ARG A 468 -7.42 34.08 -15.74
N ASN A 469 -6.84 34.88 -14.83
CA ASN A 469 -6.53 34.43 -13.48
C ASN A 469 -7.80 34.05 -12.69
N LEU A 470 -8.87 34.85 -12.76
CA LEU A 470 -10.16 34.53 -12.11
C LEU A 470 -10.86 33.31 -12.74
N GLU A 471 -10.67 33.06 -14.03
CA GLU A 471 -11.19 31.86 -14.72
C GLU A 471 -10.37 30.60 -14.38
N MET A 472 -9.05 30.73 -14.24
CA MET A 472 -8.15 29.67 -13.78
C MET A 472 -8.40 29.31 -12.31
N GLU A 473 -8.59 30.30 -11.43
CA GLU A 473 -8.96 30.11 -10.02
C GLU A 473 -10.28 29.33 -9.89
N LYS A 474 -11.30 29.69 -10.69
CA LYS A 474 -12.56 28.94 -10.81
C LYS A 474 -12.44 27.54 -11.42
N ARG A 475 -11.28 27.15 -11.96
CA ARG A 475 -11.02 25.86 -12.63
C ARG A 475 -9.85 25.08 -11.99
N ASP A 476 -9.42 25.39 -10.77
CA ASP A 476 -8.34 24.65 -10.10
C ASP A 476 -8.79 23.25 -9.64
N PRO A 477 -8.31 22.15 -10.27
CA PRO A 477 -8.76 20.80 -9.92
C PRO A 477 -8.23 20.32 -8.57
N ARG A 478 -7.25 21.00 -7.96
CA ARG A 478 -6.71 20.65 -6.62
C ARG A 478 -7.74 20.89 -5.51
N THR A 479 -8.73 21.74 -5.78
CA THR A 479 -9.88 22.03 -4.89
C THR A 479 -11.00 20.99 -4.98
N VAL A 480 -10.81 19.94 -5.81
CA VAL A 480 -11.82 18.92 -6.10
C VAL A 480 -11.30 17.54 -5.66
N VAL A 481 -12.17 16.71 -5.09
CA VAL A 481 -11.90 15.30 -4.81
C VAL A 481 -12.94 14.39 -5.47
N ALA A 482 -12.48 13.31 -6.08
CA ALA A 482 -13.36 12.29 -6.63
C ALA A 482 -13.54 11.11 -5.66
N VAL A 483 -14.78 10.66 -5.49
CA VAL A 483 -15.16 9.52 -4.66
C VAL A 483 -15.85 8.50 -5.55
N ILE A 484 -15.10 7.48 -5.98
CA ILE A 484 -15.60 6.41 -6.84
C ILE A 484 -16.26 5.35 -5.97
N LEU A 485 -17.57 5.24 -6.10
CA LEU A 485 -18.39 4.21 -5.50
C LEU A 485 -18.21 2.90 -6.27
N GLY A 486 -17.31 2.05 -5.79
CA GLY A 486 -17.01 0.75 -6.37
C GLY A 486 -18.11 -0.32 -6.18
N GLY A 487 -19.31 0.08 -5.76
CA GLY A 487 -20.46 -0.78 -5.52
C GLY A 487 -20.34 -1.71 -4.31
N GLY A 488 -21.48 -2.34 -4.00
CA GLY A 488 -21.57 -3.36 -2.96
C GLY A 488 -21.17 -4.76 -3.44
N ALA A 489 -21.83 -5.80 -2.93
CA ALA A 489 -21.58 -7.22 -3.23
C ALA A 489 -21.70 -7.62 -4.71
N GLY A 490 -22.13 -6.72 -5.60
CA GLY A 490 -22.03 -6.90 -7.05
C GLY A 490 -22.90 -8.04 -7.60
N THR A 491 -24.01 -8.34 -6.93
CA THR A 491 -24.95 -9.42 -7.26
C THR A 491 -25.51 -9.32 -8.69
N ARG A 492 -25.80 -8.10 -9.18
CA ARG A 492 -26.23 -7.84 -10.57
C ARG A 492 -25.22 -8.29 -11.65
N LEU A 493 -23.93 -8.41 -11.31
CA LEU A 493 -22.85 -8.97 -12.17
C LEU A 493 -22.36 -10.34 -11.68
N PHE A 494 -23.14 -11.06 -10.86
CA PHE A 494 -22.82 -12.44 -10.53
C PHE A 494 -23.03 -13.33 -11.77
N PRO A 495 -22.09 -14.22 -12.13
CA PRO A 495 -20.97 -14.70 -11.32
C PRO A 495 -19.61 -14.01 -11.59
N LEU A 496 -19.52 -13.01 -12.47
CA LEU A 496 -18.25 -12.31 -12.76
C LEU A 496 -17.62 -11.70 -11.49
N THR A 497 -18.46 -11.32 -10.52
CA THR A 497 -18.08 -10.82 -9.19
C THR A 497 -17.75 -11.91 -8.15
N LYS A 498 -18.02 -13.20 -8.41
CA LYS A 498 -17.90 -14.34 -7.46
C LYS A 498 -16.52 -14.46 -6.77
N ARG A 499 -15.46 -13.88 -7.36
CA ARG A 499 -14.10 -13.81 -6.77
C ARG A 499 -13.38 -12.46 -7.01
N ARG A 500 -14.11 -11.34 -7.22
CA ARG A 500 -13.53 -9.99 -7.43
C ARG A 500 -14.52 -8.88 -7.06
N ALA A 501 -14.03 -7.74 -6.59
CA ALA A 501 -14.87 -6.55 -6.45
C ALA A 501 -15.39 -6.08 -7.83
N LYS A 502 -16.58 -5.49 -7.89
CA LYS A 502 -17.20 -5.02 -9.15
C LYS A 502 -16.26 -4.18 -10.03
N PRO A 503 -15.47 -3.21 -9.51
CA PRO A 503 -14.62 -2.36 -10.35
C PRO A 503 -13.42 -3.10 -10.97
N ALA A 504 -13.14 -4.32 -10.49
CA ALA A 504 -12.08 -5.19 -11.03
C ALA A 504 -12.56 -6.18 -12.10
N VAL A 505 -13.84 -6.12 -12.52
CA VAL A 505 -14.36 -6.83 -13.69
C VAL A 505 -13.67 -6.28 -14.96
N PRO A 506 -13.08 -7.13 -15.83
CA PRO A 506 -12.51 -6.69 -17.11
C PRO A 506 -13.57 -6.22 -18.11
N ILE A 507 -13.22 -5.30 -19.00
CA ILE A 507 -14.05 -4.78 -20.10
C ILE A 507 -13.19 -4.46 -21.33
N GLY A 508 -13.77 -4.45 -22.54
CA GLY A 508 -13.09 -3.99 -23.76
C GLY A 508 -11.80 -4.75 -24.05
N GLY A 509 -11.76 -6.03 -23.66
CA GLY A 509 -10.63 -6.96 -23.79
C GLY A 509 -9.37 -6.66 -22.93
N ALA A 510 -9.04 -5.39 -22.71
CA ALA A 510 -7.82 -4.94 -22.02
C ALA A 510 -8.06 -4.09 -20.76
N TYR A 511 -9.25 -3.51 -20.59
CA TYR A 511 -9.58 -2.57 -19.52
C TYR A 511 -10.27 -3.25 -18.34
N ARG A 512 -10.67 -2.45 -17.34
CA ARG A 512 -11.56 -2.82 -16.23
C ARG A 512 -12.57 -1.72 -15.97
N LEU A 513 -13.68 -2.02 -15.29
CA LEU A 513 -14.71 -1.01 -14.99
C LEU A 513 -14.15 0.22 -14.26
N ILE A 514 -13.21 0.04 -13.31
CA ILE A 514 -12.54 1.15 -12.61
C ILE A 514 -11.75 2.09 -13.52
N ASP A 515 -11.31 1.62 -14.70
CA ASP A 515 -10.46 2.40 -15.60
C ASP A 515 -11.22 3.58 -16.21
N VAL A 516 -12.55 3.49 -16.33
CA VAL A 516 -13.41 4.54 -16.91
C VAL A 516 -13.45 5.79 -16.02
N PRO A 517 -13.97 5.76 -14.78
CA PRO A 517 -13.98 6.94 -13.91
C PRO A 517 -12.55 7.41 -13.55
N MET A 518 -11.59 6.49 -13.37
CA MET A 518 -10.19 6.87 -13.14
C MET A 518 -9.60 7.68 -14.29
N SER A 519 -9.89 7.30 -15.54
CA SER A 519 -9.38 8.03 -16.72
C SER A 519 -10.09 9.36 -16.91
N ASN A 520 -11.40 9.42 -16.66
CA ASN A 520 -12.13 10.69 -16.67
C ASN A 520 -11.60 11.65 -15.60
N CYS A 521 -11.27 11.18 -14.38
CA CYS A 521 -10.60 12.01 -13.35
C CYS A 521 -9.25 12.56 -13.86
N ILE A 522 -8.37 11.70 -14.38
CA ILE A 522 -7.05 12.08 -14.89
C ILE A 522 -7.16 13.09 -16.04
N ASN A 523 -8.06 12.83 -17.01
CA ASN A 523 -8.29 13.71 -18.17
C ASN A 523 -8.97 15.04 -17.77
N SER A 524 -9.59 15.11 -16.60
CA SER A 524 -10.11 16.34 -15.97
C SER A 524 -9.10 17.00 -15.02
N GLY A 525 -7.89 16.45 -14.86
CA GLY A 525 -6.86 16.96 -13.93
C GLY A 525 -7.11 16.67 -12.44
N ILE A 526 -8.19 15.96 -12.08
CA ILE A 526 -8.54 15.65 -10.68
C ILE A 526 -7.61 14.56 -10.15
N ASN A 527 -6.66 14.95 -9.29
CA ASN A 527 -5.60 14.07 -8.79
C ASN A 527 -5.85 13.52 -7.37
N LYS A 528 -6.90 13.95 -6.67
CA LYS A 528 -7.31 13.42 -5.35
C LYS A 528 -8.48 12.45 -5.55
N VAL A 529 -8.24 11.14 -5.41
CA VAL A 529 -9.25 10.10 -5.70
C VAL A 529 -9.34 9.05 -4.58
N TYR A 530 -10.53 8.89 -4.02
CA TYR A 530 -10.91 7.79 -3.14
C TYR A 530 -11.76 6.77 -3.89
N ILE A 531 -11.53 5.48 -3.66
CA ILE A 531 -12.28 4.37 -4.28
C ILE A 531 -12.89 3.52 -3.16
N LEU A 532 -14.19 3.66 -2.92
CA LEU A 532 -14.90 2.95 -1.86
C LEU A 532 -15.35 1.57 -2.35
N THR A 533 -15.07 0.50 -1.61
CA THR A 533 -15.54 -0.85 -1.97
C THR A 533 -15.90 -1.71 -0.77
N GLN A 534 -16.98 -2.48 -0.83
CA GLN A 534 -17.30 -3.44 0.24
C GLN A 534 -16.26 -4.58 0.34
N PHE A 535 -15.58 -4.92 -0.76
CA PHE A 535 -14.74 -6.13 -0.84
C PHE A 535 -13.29 -5.80 -1.21
N ASN A 536 -12.38 -5.99 -0.26
CA ASN A 536 -10.93 -5.86 -0.47
C ASN A 536 -10.39 -6.95 -1.41
N SER A 537 -10.54 -6.75 -2.72
CA SER A 537 -10.05 -7.68 -3.73
C SER A 537 -8.61 -7.36 -4.11
N THR A 538 -7.69 -8.31 -3.86
CA THR A 538 -6.27 -8.22 -4.25
C THR A 538 -6.08 -7.94 -5.75
N SER A 539 -7.08 -8.30 -6.58
CA SER A 539 -7.12 -7.98 -8.01
C SER A 539 -7.25 -6.47 -8.26
N LEU A 540 -8.10 -5.75 -7.52
CA LEU A 540 -8.29 -4.30 -7.66
C LEU A 540 -7.02 -3.56 -7.26
N ASN A 541 -6.54 -3.78 -6.03
CA ASN A 541 -5.38 -3.08 -5.49
C ASN A 541 -4.11 -3.33 -6.33
N ARG A 542 -3.89 -4.57 -6.80
CA ARG A 542 -2.77 -4.90 -7.72
C ARG A 542 -2.86 -4.14 -9.04
N HIS A 543 -4.06 -3.86 -9.54
CA HIS A 543 -4.25 -3.14 -10.79
C HIS A 543 -4.10 -1.63 -10.60
N LEU A 544 -4.70 -1.05 -9.57
CA LEU A 544 -4.53 0.36 -9.21
C LEU A 544 -3.05 0.71 -9.00
N VAL A 545 -2.32 -0.11 -8.22
CA VAL A 545 -0.87 0.06 -7.99
C VAL A 545 -0.03 -0.07 -9.28
N ARG A 546 -0.52 -0.77 -10.31
CA ARG A 546 0.17 -0.95 -11.61
C ARG A 546 -0.29 0.02 -12.71
N ALA A 547 -1.35 0.78 -12.50
CA ALA A 547 -1.91 1.71 -13.47
C ALA A 547 -1.71 3.18 -13.06
N TYR A 548 -1.91 3.47 -11.76
CA TYR A 548 -2.12 4.82 -11.24
C TYR A 548 -1.21 5.20 -10.06
N ASN A 549 -0.21 4.39 -9.71
CA ASN A 549 0.70 4.66 -8.59
C ASN A 549 2.13 5.01 -9.07
N LEU A 550 2.83 5.80 -8.25
CA LEU A 550 3.87 6.78 -8.60
C LEU A 550 5.26 6.17 -8.92
N GLY A 551 5.32 5.19 -9.83
CA GLY A 551 6.58 4.51 -10.19
C GLY A 551 6.80 4.15 -11.66
N GLY A 552 5.86 4.41 -12.57
CA GLY A 552 6.01 4.06 -13.99
C GLY A 552 4.80 4.29 -14.90
N GLY A 553 3.90 5.21 -14.52
CA GLY A 553 2.63 5.46 -15.19
C GLY A 553 2.34 6.96 -15.31
N VAL A 554 1.11 7.36 -14.98
CA VAL A 554 0.69 8.75 -14.86
C VAL A 554 1.22 9.33 -13.53
N THR A 555 1.76 10.55 -13.55
CA THR A 555 2.26 11.24 -12.35
C THR A 555 1.15 12.04 -11.70
N PHE A 556 0.69 11.62 -10.51
CA PHE A 556 -0.39 12.28 -9.77
C PHE A 556 0.04 13.53 -8.98
N GLY A 557 1.34 13.85 -8.92
CA GLY A 557 1.84 15.04 -8.23
C GLY A 557 1.75 14.92 -6.71
N ASP A 558 1.05 15.87 -6.09
CA ASP A 558 0.63 15.86 -4.68
C ASP A 558 -0.62 14.98 -4.41
N GLY A 559 -1.29 14.55 -5.47
CA GLY A 559 -2.49 13.73 -5.45
C GLY A 559 -2.26 12.26 -5.11
N PHE A 560 -3.36 11.54 -4.88
CA PHE A 560 -3.38 10.16 -4.43
C PHE A 560 -4.56 9.38 -5.03
N VAL A 561 -4.41 8.05 -5.08
CA VAL A 561 -5.46 7.10 -5.46
C VAL A 561 -5.57 6.04 -4.36
N GLU A 562 -6.45 6.28 -3.39
CA GLU A 562 -6.60 5.44 -2.19
C GLU A 562 -7.85 4.54 -2.29
N ALA A 563 -7.63 3.22 -2.24
CA ALA A 563 -8.70 2.22 -2.24
C ALA A 563 -9.11 1.88 -0.81
N LEU A 564 -10.32 2.30 -0.43
CA LEU A 564 -10.88 2.17 0.90
C LEU A 564 -11.87 1.00 0.92
N ALA A 565 -11.50 -0.05 1.65
CA ALA A 565 -12.36 -1.20 1.86
C ALA A 565 -13.10 -1.09 3.19
N ALA A 566 -14.36 -1.53 3.25
CA ALA A 566 -15.06 -1.75 4.52
C ALA A 566 -14.21 -2.69 5.41
N THR A 567 -13.79 -2.23 6.58
CA THR A 567 -13.00 -3.04 7.52
C THR A 567 -13.91 -3.78 8.49
N GLN A 568 -13.58 -5.03 8.79
CA GLN A 568 -14.11 -5.72 9.98
C GLN A 568 -13.46 -5.12 11.24
N THR A 569 -13.93 -3.96 11.65
CA THR A 569 -13.57 -3.37 12.95
C THR A 569 -14.20 -4.22 14.06
N GLN A 570 -13.57 -4.32 15.23
CA GLN A 570 -14.20 -5.00 16.37
C GLN A 570 -15.28 -4.12 17.01
N GLY A 571 -16.35 -4.73 17.51
CA GLY A 571 -17.56 -4.06 17.99
C GLY A 571 -18.78 -4.29 17.08
N GLU A 572 -19.93 -3.75 17.45
CA GLU A 572 -21.18 -3.94 16.68
C GLU A 572 -21.25 -3.07 15.42
N THR A 573 -20.73 -1.85 15.48
CA THR A 573 -20.57 -0.96 14.31
C THR A 573 -19.70 -1.60 13.24
N GLY A 574 -18.58 -2.22 13.62
CA GLY A 574 -17.64 -2.88 12.70
C GLY A 574 -18.13 -4.17 12.03
N LYS A 575 -19.33 -4.66 12.40
CA LYS A 575 -20.01 -5.76 11.68
C LYS A 575 -20.81 -5.27 10.46
N ARG A 576 -21.07 -3.96 10.34
CA ARG A 576 -21.95 -3.40 9.30
C ARG A 576 -21.18 -3.20 7.99
N TRP A 577 -21.48 -4.03 6.99
CA TRP A 577 -21.12 -3.76 5.60
C TRP A 577 -21.85 -2.49 5.13
N PHE A 578 -21.33 -1.76 4.12
CA PHE A 578 -22.00 -0.55 3.61
C PHE A 578 -23.46 -0.85 3.25
N GLN A 579 -24.42 -0.16 3.85
CA GLN A 579 -25.84 -0.45 3.63
C GLN A 579 -26.35 0.13 2.30
N GLY A 580 -25.71 1.17 1.78
CA GLY A 580 -25.97 1.76 0.47
C GLY A 580 -24.87 2.73 0.03
N THR A 581 -25.13 3.54 -0.99
CA THR A 581 -24.13 4.48 -1.54
C THR A 581 -23.76 5.62 -0.60
N ALA A 582 -24.73 6.17 0.14
CA ALA A 582 -24.49 7.26 1.09
C ALA A 582 -23.82 6.77 2.37
N ASP A 583 -24.19 5.59 2.86
CA ASP A 583 -23.53 4.97 4.01
C ASP A 583 -22.04 4.69 3.76
N ALA A 584 -21.68 4.24 2.55
CA ALA A 584 -20.29 4.07 2.16
C ALA A 584 -19.47 5.38 2.33
N VAL A 585 -20.02 6.52 1.88
CA VAL A 585 -19.35 7.83 2.03
C VAL A 585 -19.37 8.30 3.49
N ARG A 586 -20.47 8.07 4.23
CA ARG A 586 -20.57 8.40 5.66
C ARG A 586 -19.50 7.71 6.50
N GLN A 587 -19.23 6.43 6.27
CA GLN A 587 -18.20 5.69 7.01
C GLN A 587 -16.77 6.26 6.83
N PHE A 588 -16.53 7.03 5.75
CA PHE A 588 -15.23 7.63 5.42
C PHE A 588 -15.22 9.16 5.40
N HIS A 589 -16.28 9.83 5.85
CA HIS A 589 -16.41 11.30 5.74
C HIS A 589 -15.28 12.09 6.42
N TRP A 590 -14.70 11.53 7.49
CA TRP A 590 -13.56 12.09 8.22
C TRP A 590 -12.31 12.28 7.36
N LEU A 591 -12.18 11.57 6.22
CA LEU A 591 -11.09 11.80 5.27
C LEU A 591 -11.19 13.14 4.54
N PHE A 592 -12.37 13.75 4.45
CA PHE A 592 -12.54 15.12 3.94
C PHE A 592 -12.12 16.19 4.98
N GLU A 593 -11.94 15.79 6.24
CA GLU A 593 -11.53 16.63 7.37
C GLU A 593 -10.01 16.48 7.70
N ASP A 594 -9.31 15.54 7.04
CA ASP A 594 -7.84 15.35 7.11
C ASP A 594 -7.08 16.62 6.67
N ALA A 595 -5.86 16.83 7.19
CA ALA A 595 -4.99 17.94 6.83
C ALA A 595 -4.65 17.98 5.33
N ARG A 596 -4.60 16.82 4.66
CA ARG A 596 -4.42 16.68 3.20
C ARG A 596 -5.65 17.12 2.38
N SER A 597 -6.78 17.29 3.05
CA SER A 597 -8.12 17.51 2.47
C SER A 597 -8.68 18.90 2.77
N LYS A 598 -7.90 19.79 3.39
CA LYS A 598 -8.33 21.15 3.79
C LYS A 598 -8.80 21.98 2.60
N ASP A 599 -7.98 22.06 1.55
CA ASP A 599 -8.20 22.90 0.37
C ASP A 599 -9.27 22.36 -0.61
N ILE A 600 -9.96 21.28 -0.24
CA ILE A 600 -11.09 20.73 -1.02
C ILE A 600 -12.33 21.57 -0.75
N GLU A 601 -12.96 22.06 -1.81
CA GLU A 601 -14.25 22.78 -1.83
C GLU A 601 -15.37 21.85 -2.31
N ASP A 602 -15.12 21.06 -3.35
CA ASP A 602 -16.12 20.23 -4.04
C ASP A 602 -15.78 18.73 -4.00
N VAL A 603 -16.82 17.91 -3.87
CA VAL A 603 -16.75 16.45 -3.84
C VAL A 603 -17.55 15.88 -5.02
N VAL A 604 -16.87 15.18 -5.93
CA VAL A 604 -17.48 14.51 -7.08
C VAL A 604 -17.73 13.05 -6.73
N ILE A 605 -19.00 12.65 -6.65
CA ILE A 605 -19.41 11.26 -6.43
C ILE A 605 -19.59 10.59 -7.80
N LEU A 606 -18.91 9.45 -8.00
CA LEU A 606 -18.87 8.74 -9.29
C LEU A 606 -19.26 7.27 -9.11
N SER A 607 -20.08 6.70 -9.98
CA SER A 607 -20.29 5.24 -10.00
C SER A 607 -19.14 4.49 -10.68
N GLY A 608 -18.76 3.33 -10.14
CA GLY A 608 -17.63 2.51 -10.58
C GLY A 608 -17.94 1.48 -11.68
N ASP A 609 -19.07 1.61 -12.36
CA ASP A 609 -19.70 0.58 -13.20
C ASP A 609 -20.51 1.12 -14.41
N HIS A 610 -20.30 2.38 -14.81
CA HIS A 610 -20.89 2.97 -16.03
C HIS A 610 -19.82 3.16 -17.12
N LEU A 611 -20.18 3.03 -18.40
CA LEU A 611 -19.28 3.22 -19.55
C LEU A 611 -19.56 4.55 -20.26
N TYR A 612 -18.67 5.53 -20.13
CA TYR A 612 -18.81 6.90 -20.69
C TYR A 612 -17.48 7.66 -20.68
N ARG A 613 -17.34 8.71 -21.50
CA ARG A 613 -16.24 9.69 -21.41
C ARG A 613 -16.81 11.04 -20.96
N MET A 614 -16.20 11.71 -19.99
CA MET A 614 -16.71 12.98 -19.46
C MET A 614 -15.56 13.86 -18.95
N ASP A 615 -15.72 15.17 -19.09
CA ASP A 615 -14.91 16.16 -18.38
C ASP A 615 -15.63 16.55 -17.09
N TYR A 616 -15.05 16.20 -15.95
CA TYR A 616 -15.62 16.54 -14.65
C TYR A 616 -15.36 18.00 -14.26
N MET A 617 -14.38 18.69 -14.86
CA MET A 617 -14.12 20.09 -14.54
C MET A 617 -15.08 21.04 -15.22
N ASP A 618 -15.60 20.74 -16.42
CA ASP A 618 -16.71 21.52 -16.98
C ASP A 618 -18.03 21.32 -16.19
N PHE A 619 -18.23 20.13 -15.61
CA PHE A 619 -19.35 19.83 -14.70
C PHE A 619 -19.23 20.54 -13.35
N VAL A 620 -18.07 20.49 -12.69
CA VAL A 620 -17.77 21.27 -11.48
C VAL A 620 -17.82 22.78 -11.74
N HIS A 621 -17.36 23.24 -12.91
CA HIS A 621 -17.46 24.66 -13.27
C HIS A 621 -18.92 25.10 -13.46
N ASN A 622 -19.79 24.24 -14.02
CA ASN A 622 -21.24 24.51 -14.12
C ASN A 622 -21.92 24.56 -12.74
N HIS A 623 -21.54 23.65 -11.83
CA HIS A 623 -21.94 23.68 -10.41
C HIS A 623 -21.59 25.03 -9.78
N ARG A 624 -20.30 25.40 -9.78
CA ARG A 624 -19.77 26.66 -9.24
C ARG A 624 -20.41 27.90 -9.86
N GLN A 625 -20.54 27.97 -11.18
CA GLN A 625 -21.16 29.10 -11.88
C GLN A 625 -22.63 29.32 -11.47
N SER A 626 -23.37 28.24 -11.20
CA SER A 626 -24.76 28.34 -10.77
C SER A 626 -24.93 28.67 -9.28
N GLY A 627 -23.92 28.40 -8.45
CA GLY A 627 -24.02 28.47 -7.00
C GLY A 627 -24.82 27.33 -6.36
N ALA A 628 -25.20 26.30 -7.13
CA ALA A 628 -25.93 25.12 -6.65
C ALA A 628 -25.21 24.41 -5.50
N ASP A 629 -25.97 23.82 -4.58
CA ASP A 629 -25.45 23.06 -3.44
C ASP A 629 -25.12 21.62 -3.82
N ILE A 630 -25.87 21.10 -4.79
CA ILE A 630 -25.71 19.77 -5.39
C ILE A 630 -25.97 19.92 -6.89
N THR A 631 -25.23 19.20 -7.74
CA THR A 631 -25.56 19.09 -9.17
C THR A 631 -25.46 17.65 -9.64
N LEU A 632 -26.49 17.18 -10.33
CA LEU A 632 -26.57 15.84 -10.92
C LEU A 632 -26.18 15.90 -12.39
N SER A 633 -25.46 14.89 -12.88
CA SER A 633 -25.32 14.65 -14.32
C SER A 633 -26.49 13.80 -14.82
N CYS A 634 -27.10 14.22 -15.92
CA CYS A 634 -28.43 13.79 -16.35
C CYS A 634 -28.47 13.46 -17.85
N LEU A 635 -29.32 12.50 -18.23
CA LEU A 635 -29.54 12.06 -19.61
C LEU A 635 -31.03 12.16 -20.01
N PRO A 636 -31.34 12.50 -21.27
CA PRO A 636 -32.68 12.41 -21.82
C PRO A 636 -32.99 10.96 -22.22
N MET A 637 -34.16 10.44 -21.82
CA MET A 637 -34.49 9.02 -21.96
C MET A 637 -35.94 8.78 -22.41
N ASP A 638 -36.13 7.68 -23.13
CA ASP A 638 -37.42 7.16 -23.61
C ASP A 638 -38.10 6.21 -22.60
N ASP A 639 -39.38 5.90 -22.80
CA ASP A 639 -40.18 5.03 -21.92
C ASP A 639 -39.58 3.62 -21.70
N SER A 640 -38.82 3.06 -22.64
CA SER A 640 -38.41 1.65 -22.57
C SER A 640 -37.36 1.37 -21.49
N ARG A 641 -36.64 2.40 -21.05
CA ARG A 641 -35.57 2.31 -20.03
C ARG A 641 -35.80 3.20 -18.81
N ALA A 642 -36.70 4.18 -18.89
CA ALA A 642 -36.87 5.20 -17.86
C ALA A 642 -37.20 4.65 -16.45
N SER A 643 -37.89 3.51 -16.34
CA SER A 643 -38.20 2.88 -15.03
C SER A 643 -37.00 2.25 -14.31
N ASP A 644 -35.85 2.10 -14.98
CA ASP A 644 -34.64 1.49 -14.38
C ASP A 644 -33.74 2.52 -13.67
N PHE A 645 -34.09 3.82 -13.72
CA PHE A 645 -33.26 4.91 -13.20
C PHE A 645 -34.04 5.89 -12.31
N GLY A 646 -33.30 6.73 -11.58
CA GLY A 646 -33.89 7.86 -10.87
C GLY A 646 -34.24 8.99 -11.82
N LEU A 647 -35.54 9.27 -11.96
CA LEU A 647 -36.05 10.32 -12.84
C LEU A 647 -36.22 11.63 -12.06
N MET A 648 -36.16 12.76 -12.76
CA MET A 648 -36.31 14.09 -12.16
C MET A 648 -37.16 15.03 -12.99
N LYS A 649 -37.86 15.94 -12.30
CA LYS A 649 -38.45 17.14 -12.90
C LYS A 649 -37.60 18.36 -12.64
N ILE A 650 -37.57 19.27 -13.60
CA ILE A 650 -36.80 20.51 -13.54
C ILE A 650 -37.69 21.75 -13.78
N ASP A 651 -37.20 22.92 -13.37
CA ASP A 651 -37.72 24.21 -13.82
C ASP A 651 -37.01 24.71 -15.10
N GLY A 652 -37.48 25.85 -15.63
CA GLY A 652 -36.89 26.53 -16.79
C GLY A 652 -35.46 27.08 -16.61
N LYS A 653 -34.80 26.81 -15.48
CA LYS A 653 -33.39 27.14 -15.19
C LYS A 653 -32.56 25.89 -14.86
N GLY A 654 -33.15 24.69 -14.98
CA GLY A 654 -32.52 23.42 -14.64
C GLY A 654 -32.44 23.12 -13.15
N ARG A 655 -33.17 23.83 -12.27
CA ARG A 655 -33.32 23.43 -10.86
C ARG A 655 -34.17 22.18 -10.78
N ILE A 656 -33.74 21.16 -10.04
CA ILE A 656 -34.57 19.97 -9.78
C ILE A 656 -35.68 20.31 -8.79
N LEU A 657 -36.93 20.04 -9.18
CA LEU A 657 -38.15 20.28 -8.41
C LEU A 657 -38.65 19.03 -7.68
N SER A 658 -38.52 17.87 -8.32
CA SER A 658 -38.84 16.56 -7.74
C SER A 658 -37.95 15.48 -8.33
N PHE A 659 -37.69 14.44 -7.55
CA PHE A 659 -36.93 13.25 -7.95
C PHE A 659 -37.73 12.02 -7.53
N ASN A 660 -37.77 10.99 -8.36
CA ASN A 660 -38.40 9.71 -8.05
C ASN A 660 -37.50 8.56 -8.52
N GLU A 661 -37.15 7.64 -7.62
CA GLU A 661 -36.22 6.55 -7.91
C GLU A 661 -36.95 5.35 -8.51
N LYS A 662 -36.65 5.01 -9.77
CA LYS A 662 -37.20 3.86 -10.50
C LYS A 662 -38.75 3.80 -10.53
N PRO A 663 -39.43 4.89 -10.94
CA PRO A 663 -40.88 4.99 -10.94
C PRO A 663 -41.53 4.04 -11.95
N LYS A 664 -42.78 3.62 -11.68
CA LYS A 664 -43.50 2.63 -12.50
C LYS A 664 -44.97 3.01 -12.68
N GLY A 665 -45.59 2.52 -13.75
CA GLY A 665 -47.03 2.72 -14.00
C GLY A 665 -47.42 4.19 -14.07
N ALA A 666 -48.31 4.62 -13.17
CA ALA A 666 -48.76 6.01 -13.09
C ALA A 666 -47.62 6.97 -12.72
N ASP A 667 -46.75 6.59 -11.79
CA ASP A 667 -45.64 7.44 -11.32
C ASP A 667 -44.60 7.68 -12.43
N LEU A 668 -44.40 6.69 -13.31
CA LEU A 668 -43.53 6.85 -14.48
C LEU A 668 -44.07 7.94 -15.40
N LYS A 669 -45.33 7.80 -15.84
CA LYS A 669 -45.99 8.81 -16.68
C LYS A 669 -46.06 10.18 -16.01
N ALA A 670 -46.25 10.22 -14.69
CA ALA A 670 -46.25 11.45 -13.92
C ALA A 670 -44.88 12.15 -13.91
N MET A 671 -43.76 11.46 -14.17
CA MET A 671 -42.41 12.03 -14.23
C MET A 671 -41.98 12.56 -15.60
N ALA A 672 -42.85 12.50 -16.62
CA ALA A 672 -42.59 13.11 -17.93
C ALA A 672 -42.43 14.65 -17.83
N VAL A 673 -41.55 15.19 -18.68
CA VAL A 673 -41.18 16.61 -18.78
C VAL A 673 -40.85 17.02 -20.22
N ASP A 674 -40.96 18.31 -20.51
CA ASP A 674 -40.46 18.89 -21.75
C ASP A 674 -38.92 18.97 -21.69
N THR A 675 -38.23 18.10 -22.43
CA THR A 675 -36.76 18.06 -22.49
C THR A 675 -36.17 19.09 -23.46
N THR A 676 -36.97 19.92 -24.16
CA THR A 676 -36.43 21.12 -24.84
C THR A 676 -35.87 22.13 -23.85
N VAL A 677 -36.32 22.12 -22.59
CA VAL A 677 -35.82 22.98 -21.48
C VAL A 677 -34.33 22.77 -21.20
N ILE A 678 -33.78 21.57 -21.46
CA ILE A 678 -32.35 21.26 -21.35
C ILE A 678 -31.60 21.39 -22.68
N GLY A 679 -32.28 21.84 -23.75
CA GLY A 679 -31.68 22.11 -25.06
C GLY A 679 -31.81 20.99 -26.09
N LEU A 680 -32.70 20.00 -25.91
CA LEU A 680 -32.97 19.03 -26.96
C LEU A 680 -33.78 19.65 -28.12
N PRO A 681 -33.54 19.23 -29.37
CA PRO A 681 -34.47 19.47 -30.48
C PRO A 681 -35.85 18.89 -30.16
N ARG A 682 -36.93 19.57 -30.57
CA ARG A 682 -38.31 19.17 -30.27
C ARG A 682 -38.64 17.73 -30.70
N GLU A 683 -38.19 17.33 -31.90
CA GLU A 683 -38.37 15.96 -32.41
C GLU A 683 -37.64 14.87 -31.62
N GLU A 684 -36.60 15.23 -30.85
CA GLU A 684 -35.96 14.31 -29.90
C GLU A 684 -36.60 14.38 -28.53
N ALA A 685 -37.05 15.56 -28.10
CA ALA A 685 -37.73 15.74 -26.82
C ALA A 685 -39.05 14.95 -26.75
N GLU A 686 -39.82 14.95 -27.83
CA GLU A 686 -41.05 14.15 -27.97
C GLU A 686 -40.78 12.63 -27.95
N LYS A 687 -39.55 12.19 -28.25
CA LYS A 687 -39.10 10.78 -28.18
C LYS A 687 -38.40 10.42 -26.87
N LYS A 688 -37.96 11.43 -26.11
CA LYS A 688 -37.21 11.31 -24.84
C LYS A 688 -37.83 12.23 -23.76
N PRO A 689 -39.06 11.92 -23.30
CA PRO A 689 -39.80 12.78 -22.38
C PRO A 689 -39.34 12.69 -20.91
N TYR A 690 -38.27 11.93 -20.60
CA TYR A 690 -37.76 11.77 -19.24
C TYR A 690 -36.33 12.29 -19.10
N ILE A 691 -35.99 12.78 -17.91
CA ILE A 691 -34.62 13.12 -17.51
C ILE A 691 -34.19 12.14 -16.41
N ALA A 692 -33.21 11.30 -16.72
CA ALA A 692 -32.67 10.27 -15.84
C ALA A 692 -31.33 10.68 -15.21
N SER A 693 -31.11 10.31 -13.95
CA SER A 693 -29.85 10.48 -13.22
C SER A 693 -28.80 9.46 -13.65
N MET A 694 -27.59 9.92 -13.96
CA MET A 694 -26.44 9.07 -14.31
C MET A 694 -25.73 8.45 -13.09
N GLY A 695 -26.19 8.71 -11.86
CA GLY A 695 -25.46 8.32 -10.64
C GLY A 695 -24.11 9.04 -10.49
N VAL A 696 -24.01 10.26 -11.02
CA VAL A 696 -22.80 11.09 -11.03
C VAL A 696 -23.16 12.48 -10.52
N TYR A 697 -22.51 12.92 -9.44
CA TYR A 697 -22.91 14.09 -8.64
C TYR A 697 -21.73 14.99 -8.29
N VAL A 698 -21.94 16.30 -8.22
CA VAL A 698 -21.07 17.26 -7.50
C VAL A 698 -21.81 17.76 -6.27
N PHE A 699 -21.13 17.79 -5.12
CA PHE A 699 -21.60 18.44 -3.90
C PHE A 699 -20.55 19.45 -3.42
N LYS A 700 -21.00 20.59 -2.90
CA LYS A 700 -20.18 21.38 -1.96
C LYS A 700 -19.83 20.51 -0.76
N LYS A 701 -18.56 20.47 -0.35
CA LYS A 701 -18.05 19.66 0.77
C LYS A 701 -18.84 19.85 2.07
N GLU A 702 -19.12 21.10 2.44
CA GLU A 702 -19.86 21.43 3.67
C GLU A 702 -21.30 20.89 3.62
N ILE A 703 -21.96 20.97 2.47
CA ILE A 703 -23.30 20.44 2.25
C ILE A 703 -23.30 18.92 2.36
N LEU A 704 -22.34 18.24 1.72
CA LEU A 704 -22.21 16.78 1.82
C LEU A 704 -22.00 16.31 3.27
N LEU A 705 -21.13 16.98 4.02
CA LEU A 705 -20.89 16.68 5.44
C LEU A 705 -22.14 16.94 6.30
N ASN A 706 -22.85 18.04 6.07
CA ASN A 706 -24.10 18.36 6.77
C ASN A 706 -25.20 17.30 6.50
N LEU A 707 -25.38 16.92 5.23
CA LEU A 707 -26.34 15.90 4.80
C LEU A 707 -26.05 14.55 5.45
N LEU A 708 -24.80 14.08 5.42
CA LEU A 708 -24.42 12.76 5.93
C LEU A 708 -24.33 12.68 7.46
N ARG A 709 -23.99 13.78 8.15
CA ARG A 709 -23.78 13.81 9.62
C ARG A 709 -25.02 14.24 10.42
N TRP A 710 -25.76 15.24 9.95
CA TRP A 710 -26.77 15.93 10.75
C TRP A 710 -28.19 15.85 10.16
N ARG A 711 -28.34 16.14 8.87
CA ARG A 711 -29.67 16.26 8.24
C ARG A 711 -30.29 14.89 7.93
N PHE A 712 -29.49 13.92 7.48
CA PHE A 712 -29.90 12.56 7.12
C PHE A 712 -28.89 11.50 7.63
N PRO A 713 -28.66 11.39 8.96
CA PRO A 713 -27.65 10.49 9.55
C PRO A 713 -27.94 9.00 9.35
N THR A 714 -29.20 8.63 9.11
CA THR A 714 -29.66 7.25 8.89
C THR A 714 -29.82 6.87 7.43
N ALA A 715 -29.68 7.80 6.48
CA ALA A 715 -29.92 7.52 5.07
C ALA A 715 -28.84 6.62 4.46
N ASN A 716 -29.24 5.59 3.73
CA ASN A 716 -28.35 4.59 3.17
C ASN A 716 -27.93 4.89 1.73
N ASP A 717 -28.79 5.55 0.93
CA ASP A 717 -28.53 5.79 -0.50
C ASP A 717 -28.68 7.27 -0.93
N PHE A 718 -27.86 7.70 -1.89
CA PHE A 718 -27.98 9.04 -2.46
C PHE A 718 -29.23 9.21 -3.34
N GLY A 719 -29.53 8.24 -4.21
CA GLY A 719 -30.60 8.35 -5.21
C GLY A 719 -32.00 8.21 -4.63
N SER A 720 -32.24 7.19 -3.80
CA SER A 720 -33.58 6.95 -3.24
C SER A 720 -33.94 7.80 -2.02
N GLU A 721 -32.96 8.37 -1.31
CA GLU A 721 -33.19 9.01 -0.01
C GLU A 721 -32.63 10.44 0.07
N ILE A 722 -31.31 10.64 -0.11
CA ILE A 722 -30.72 11.97 0.11
C ILE A 722 -31.15 12.99 -0.95
N ILE A 723 -31.07 12.68 -2.25
CA ILE A 723 -31.46 13.63 -3.30
C ILE A 723 -32.96 14.00 -3.23
N PRO A 724 -33.92 13.06 -3.13
CA PRO A 724 -35.35 13.39 -3.02
C PRO A 724 -35.70 14.24 -1.81
N ALA A 725 -35.09 13.97 -0.66
CA ALA A 725 -35.30 14.74 0.56
C ALA A 725 -34.64 16.14 0.48
N SER A 726 -33.45 16.23 -0.13
CA SER A 726 -32.70 17.49 -0.25
C SER A 726 -33.28 18.46 -1.27
N ALA A 727 -34.00 17.98 -2.31
CA ALA A 727 -34.51 18.80 -3.42
C ALA A 727 -35.44 19.96 -2.97
N LYS A 728 -36.11 19.81 -1.83
CA LYS A 728 -37.01 20.83 -1.26
C LYS A 728 -36.27 21.93 -0.49
N GLU A 729 -35.10 21.62 0.07
CA GLU A 729 -34.37 22.48 1.02
C GLU A 729 -33.14 23.14 0.40
N PHE A 730 -32.43 22.42 -0.47
CA PHE A 730 -31.17 22.87 -1.09
C PHE A 730 -31.36 23.24 -2.56
N PHE A 731 -30.45 24.04 -3.12
CA PHE A 731 -30.44 24.29 -4.56
C PHE A 731 -29.77 23.13 -5.29
N ILE A 732 -30.58 22.15 -5.70
CA ILE A 732 -30.15 21.06 -6.58
C ILE A 732 -30.35 21.46 -8.05
N LYS A 733 -29.32 21.27 -8.88
CA LYS A 733 -29.37 21.55 -10.32
C LYS A 733 -29.13 20.29 -11.16
N ALA A 734 -29.77 20.21 -12.33
CA ALA A 734 -29.47 19.22 -13.37
C ALA A 734 -28.41 19.76 -14.35
N TYR A 735 -27.49 18.90 -14.76
CA TYR A 735 -26.50 19.12 -15.81
C TYR A 735 -26.72 18.11 -16.93
N LEU A 736 -26.99 18.58 -18.16
CA LEU A 736 -27.20 17.69 -19.29
C LEU A 736 -25.87 17.14 -19.81
N PHE A 737 -25.78 15.81 -19.88
CA PHE A 737 -24.72 15.10 -20.57
C PHE A 737 -25.25 14.59 -21.92
N ASN A 738 -24.59 14.96 -23.03
CA ASN A 738 -25.02 14.66 -24.41
C ASN A 738 -23.94 13.83 -25.15
N ASP A 739 -23.51 12.71 -24.56
CA ASP A 739 -22.58 11.75 -25.18
C ASP A 739 -22.94 10.33 -24.72
N TYR A 740 -22.22 9.31 -25.20
CA TYR A 740 -22.48 7.91 -24.86
C TYR A 740 -22.35 7.62 -23.36
N TRP A 741 -23.36 6.94 -22.82
CA TRP A 741 -23.38 6.40 -21.46
C TRP A 741 -24.19 5.09 -21.41
N GLU A 742 -23.76 4.14 -20.57
CA GLU A 742 -24.42 2.85 -20.41
C GLU A 742 -24.20 2.26 -18.98
N ASP A 743 -25.26 1.84 -18.27
CA ASP A 743 -25.15 1.05 -17.02
C ASP A 743 -24.86 -0.40 -17.35
N ILE A 744 -23.57 -0.73 -17.37
CA ILE A 744 -23.05 -2.09 -17.55
C ILE A 744 -23.01 -2.89 -16.23
N GLY A 745 -23.92 -2.56 -15.31
CA GLY A 745 -24.06 -3.16 -14.01
C GLY A 745 -24.87 -4.45 -13.97
N THR A 746 -25.43 -4.92 -15.09
CA THR A 746 -26.11 -6.23 -15.23
C THR A 746 -25.38 -7.10 -16.26
N ILE A 747 -25.56 -8.42 -16.23
CA ILE A 747 -24.91 -9.33 -17.21
C ILE A 747 -25.25 -8.95 -18.65
N LYS A 748 -26.53 -8.71 -18.94
CA LYS A 748 -27.01 -8.41 -20.29
C LYS A 748 -26.39 -7.11 -20.82
N SER A 749 -26.51 -6.01 -20.07
CA SER A 749 -25.93 -4.74 -20.47
C SER A 749 -24.40 -4.79 -20.58
N PHE A 750 -23.72 -5.48 -19.66
CA PHE A 750 -22.27 -5.71 -19.76
C PHE A 750 -21.88 -6.47 -21.03
N PHE A 751 -22.62 -7.51 -21.41
CA PHE A 751 -22.36 -8.30 -22.61
C PHE A 751 -22.60 -7.47 -23.89
N GLU A 752 -23.78 -6.88 -24.02
CA GLU A 752 -24.19 -6.07 -25.18
C GLU A 752 -23.26 -4.86 -25.37
N ALA A 753 -22.88 -4.16 -24.29
CA ALA A 753 -21.95 -3.03 -24.36
C ALA A 753 -20.51 -3.43 -24.68
N ASN A 754 -20.07 -4.67 -24.41
CA ASN A 754 -18.77 -5.16 -24.90
C ASN A 754 -18.84 -5.46 -26.40
N LEU A 755 -19.91 -6.12 -26.88
CA LEU A 755 -20.05 -6.42 -28.31
C LEU A 755 -20.25 -5.15 -29.15
N ALA A 756 -20.98 -4.15 -28.65
CA ALA A 756 -21.18 -2.86 -29.30
C ALA A 756 -19.88 -2.06 -29.57
N LEU A 757 -18.76 -2.42 -28.94
CA LEU A 757 -17.42 -1.87 -29.25
C LEU A 757 -16.89 -2.31 -30.62
N THR A 758 -17.43 -3.40 -31.18
CA THR A 758 -17.00 -3.99 -32.45
C THR A 758 -17.78 -3.45 -33.66
N ALA A 759 -18.89 -2.77 -33.44
CA ALA A 759 -19.75 -2.24 -34.49
C ALA A 759 -19.11 -1.04 -35.21
N HIS A 760 -19.37 -0.90 -36.50
CA HIS A 760 -18.90 0.23 -37.32
C HIS A 760 -20.06 1.03 -37.92
N PRO A 761 -20.20 2.33 -37.62
CA PRO A 761 -19.42 3.13 -36.67
C PRO A 761 -19.68 2.76 -35.20
N THR A 762 -18.65 2.85 -34.36
CA THR A 762 -18.75 2.59 -32.91
C THR A 762 -19.51 3.71 -32.20
N ARG A 763 -20.46 3.37 -31.31
CA ARG A 763 -21.09 4.36 -30.41
C ARG A 763 -20.17 4.85 -29.29
N PHE A 764 -19.16 4.06 -28.92
CA PHE A 764 -18.15 4.40 -27.92
C PHE A 764 -16.80 3.82 -28.32
N SER A 765 -15.72 4.55 -28.04
CA SER A 765 -14.36 4.07 -28.25
C SER A 765 -13.47 4.36 -27.04
N PHE A 766 -12.75 3.34 -26.57
CA PHE A 766 -11.68 3.48 -25.59
C PHE A 766 -10.49 4.30 -26.12
N TYR A 767 -10.32 4.37 -27.45
CA TYR A 767 -9.34 5.23 -28.11
C TYR A 767 -9.87 6.64 -28.31
N ASP A 768 -9.04 7.61 -27.94
CA ASP A 768 -9.21 9.04 -28.15
C ASP A 768 -7.81 9.66 -28.04
N ALA A 769 -7.44 10.57 -28.94
CA ALA A 769 -6.10 11.16 -28.98
C ALA A 769 -5.88 12.21 -27.88
N ASN A 770 -6.95 12.86 -27.41
CA ASN A 770 -6.91 13.95 -26.43
C ASN A 770 -7.30 13.47 -25.03
N LYS A 771 -8.29 12.58 -24.93
CA LYS A 771 -8.86 12.07 -23.66
C LYS A 771 -8.83 10.52 -23.63
N PRO A 772 -7.65 9.90 -23.71
CA PRO A 772 -7.50 8.44 -23.79
C PRO A 772 -7.99 7.75 -22.51
N MET A 773 -8.47 6.52 -22.65
CA MET A 773 -8.70 5.63 -21.50
C MET A 773 -7.38 4.96 -21.10
N TYR A 774 -6.95 5.16 -19.84
CA TYR A 774 -5.75 4.57 -19.25
C TYR A 774 -6.05 3.20 -18.66
N THR A 775 -5.06 2.31 -18.63
CA THR A 775 -5.11 1.04 -17.88
C THR A 775 -3.71 0.60 -17.48
N SER A 776 -3.60 -0.49 -16.72
CA SER A 776 -2.31 -1.08 -16.35
C SER A 776 -1.52 -1.49 -17.61
N ARG A 777 -0.33 -0.89 -17.78
CA ARG A 777 0.65 -1.28 -18.80
C ARG A 777 1.20 -2.67 -18.43
N ARG A 778 1.15 -3.61 -19.37
CA ARG A 778 1.40 -5.06 -19.11
C ARG A 778 2.53 -5.67 -19.94
N ASN A 779 3.18 -4.89 -20.83
CA ASN A 779 4.30 -5.29 -21.68
C ASN A 779 4.09 -6.66 -22.36
N LEU A 780 2.90 -6.85 -22.94
CA LEU A 780 2.56 -8.05 -23.69
C LEU A 780 3.13 -7.95 -25.11
N PRO A 781 3.49 -9.07 -25.75
CA PRO A 781 3.83 -9.07 -27.16
C PRO A 781 2.60 -8.69 -28.03
N PRO A 782 2.82 -8.31 -29.31
CA PRO A 782 1.75 -8.34 -30.31
C PRO A 782 1.04 -9.70 -30.33
N SER A 783 -0.23 -9.71 -30.72
CA SER A 783 -0.97 -10.97 -30.84
C SER A 783 -0.53 -11.73 -32.09
N LYS A 784 -0.24 -13.03 -31.96
CA LYS A 784 0.05 -13.90 -33.11
C LYS A 784 -1.27 -14.41 -33.67
N ILE A 785 -1.48 -14.20 -34.96
CA ILE A 785 -2.65 -14.68 -35.71
C ILE A 785 -2.12 -15.54 -36.84
N ASP A 786 -2.55 -16.79 -36.89
CA ASP A 786 -2.12 -17.80 -37.85
C ASP A 786 -3.36 -18.37 -38.54
N SER A 787 -3.42 -18.26 -39.87
CA SER A 787 -4.45 -18.89 -40.73
C SER A 787 -5.92 -18.67 -40.30
N SER A 788 -6.21 -17.57 -39.59
CA SER A 788 -7.50 -17.34 -38.90
C SER A 788 -8.31 -16.21 -39.55
N LYS A 789 -9.63 -16.37 -39.60
CA LYS A 789 -10.57 -15.36 -40.12
C LYS A 789 -11.20 -14.59 -38.95
N ILE A 790 -11.20 -13.26 -39.05
CA ILE A 790 -11.71 -12.36 -38.01
C ILE A 790 -12.65 -11.34 -38.68
N VAL A 791 -13.87 -11.20 -38.17
CA VAL A 791 -14.94 -10.33 -38.68
C VAL A 791 -15.57 -9.58 -37.51
N ASP A 792 -15.71 -8.27 -37.62
CA ASP A 792 -16.36 -7.38 -36.64
C ASP A 792 -15.97 -7.72 -35.20
N SER A 793 -14.67 -7.76 -34.91
CA SER A 793 -14.14 -8.31 -33.66
C SER A 793 -12.87 -7.62 -33.18
N ILE A 794 -12.71 -7.48 -31.87
CA ILE A 794 -11.54 -6.87 -31.22
C ILE A 794 -10.62 -7.95 -30.68
N VAL A 795 -9.33 -7.93 -31.06
CA VAL A 795 -8.31 -8.84 -30.52
C VAL A 795 -7.27 -8.07 -29.71
N SER A 796 -7.26 -8.30 -28.40
CA SER A 796 -6.35 -7.66 -27.45
C SER A 796 -4.95 -8.28 -27.49
N HIS A 797 -3.94 -7.50 -27.07
CA HIS A 797 -2.53 -7.88 -27.06
C HIS A 797 -2.21 -9.23 -26.38
N GLY A 798 -1.17 -9.89 -26.89
CA GLY A 798 -0.65 -11.15 -26.37
C GLY A 798 -1.53 -12.37 -26.65
N SER A 799 -2.52 -12.25 -27.54
CA SER A 799 -3.38 -13.37 -27.90
C SER A 799 -2.72 -14.27 -28.96
N PHE A 800 -3.03 -15.56 -28.93
CA PHE A 800 -2.56 -16.57 -29.87
C PHE A 800 -3.77 -17.21 -30.54
N LEU A 801 -3.96 -16.94 -31.83
CA LEU A 801 -5.04 -17.45 -32.66
C LEU A 801 -4.46 -18.37 -33.73
N ASN A 802 -4.94 -19.60 -33.83
CA ASN A 802 -4.51 -20.59 -34.83
C ASN A 802 -5.72 -21.20 -35.54
N ASN A 803 -5.77 -21.09 -36.86
CA ASN A 803 -6.78 -21.66 -37.76
C ASN A 803 -8.22 -21.60 -37.20
N CYS A 804 -8.66 -20.43 -36.74
CA CYS A 804 -9.97 -20.23 -36.13
C CYS A 804 -10.81 -19.16 -36.84
N PHE A 805 -12.13 -19.18 -36.62
CA PHE A 805 -13.06 -18.17 -37.11
C PHE A 805 -13.67 -17.40 -35.92
N ILE A 806 -13.58 -16.07 -35.97
CA ILE A 806 -14.06 -15.17 -34.91
C ILE A 806 -14.95 -14.11 -35.54
N GLU A 807 -16.20 -14.06 -35.10
CA GLU A 807 -17.25 -13.17 -35.62
C GLU A 807 -17.90 -12.42 -34.44
N HIS A 808 -18.14 -11.11 -34.57
CA HIS A 808 -18.90 -10.30 -33.60
C HIS A 808 -18.49 -10.55 -32.13
N SER A 809 -17.19 -10.43 -31.83
CA SER A 809 -16.60 -10.93 -30.58
C SER A 809 -15.46 -10.07 -30.03
N VAL A 810 -15.28 -10.09 -28.71
CA VAL A 810 -14.19 -9.40 -28.01
C VAL A 810 -13.25 -10.42 -27.38
N VAL A 811 -12.03 -10.51 -27.91
CA VAL A 811 -10.96 -11.40 -27.44
C VAL A 811 -10.01 -10.60 -26.54
N GLY A 812 -10.05 -10.90 -25.24
CA GLY A 812 -9.28 -10.23 -24.21
C GLY A 812 -7.82 -10.65 -24.13
N ILE A 813 -7.02 -9.91 -23.35
CA ILE A 813 -5.56 -10.11 -23.29
C ILE A 813 -5.16 -11.55 -22.95
N ARG A 814 -4.11 -12.05 -23.61
CA ARG A 814 -3.55 -13.40 -23.42
C ARG A 814 -4.50 -14.56 -23.75
N SER A 815 -5.44 -14.38 -24.66
CA SER A 815 -6.32 -15.48 -25.07
C SER A 815 -5.57 -16.48 -25.95
N ARG A 816 -5.74 -17.79 -25.71
CA ARG A 816 -5.25 -18.87 -26.60
C ARG A 816 -6.45 -19.56 -27.22
N ILE A 817 -6.52 -19.57 -28.55
CA ILE A 817 -7.61 -20.17 -29.33
C ILE A 817 -6.97 -21.09 -30.38
N ASN A 818 -7.27 -22.38 -30.27
CA ASN A 818 -6.68 -23.41 -31.12
C ASN A 818 -7.49 -23.66 -32.40
N SER A 819 -7.00 -24.59 -33.23
CA SER A 819 -7.50 -24.92 -34.55
C SER A 819 -9.00 -25.27 -34.59
N ASN A 820 -9.65 -24.88 -35.67
CA ASN A 820 -11.06 -25.16 -35.97
C ASN A 820 -12.07 -24.61 -34.95
N VAL A 821 -11.65 -23.69 -34.06
CA VAL A 821 -12.57 -23.00 -33.15
C VAL A 821 -13.42 -21.99 -33.92
N HIS A 822 -14.71 -21.93 -33.60
CA HIS A 822 -15.62 -20.87 -34.05
C HIS A 822 -16.15 -20.11 -32.83
N LEU A 823 -15.83 -18.82 -32.73
CA LEU A 823 -16.46 -17.88 -31.80
C LEU A 823 -17.41 -16.96 -32.55
N LYS A 824 -18.66 -16.89 -32.08
CA LYS A 824 -19.66 -15.92 -32.50
C LYS A 824 -20.26 -15.25 -31.25
N ASP A 825 -20.61 -13.97 -31.30
CA ASP A 825 -21.32 -13.28 -30.22
C ASP A 825 -20.67 -13.54 -28.83
N THR A 826 -19.35 -13.41 -28.72
CA THR A 826 -18.58 -13.91 -27.56
C THR A 826 -17.65 -12.87 -26.94
N VAL A 827 -17.74 -12.72 -25.62
CA VAL A 827 -16.89 -11.82 -24.81
C VAL A 827 -15.91 -12.66 -23.99
N MET A 828 -14.74 -12.93 -24.57
CA MET A 828 -13.66 -13.68 -23.90
C MET A 828 -12.78 -12.73 -23.10
N LEU A 829 -12.81 -12.82 -21.77
CA LEU A 829 -12.04 -11.91 -20.91
C LEU A 829 -10.52 -12.24 -20.89
N GLY A 830 -10.09 -13.39 -21.43
CA GLY A 830 -8.69 -13.79 -21.63
C GLY A 830 -7.99 -14.39 -20.41
N ALA A 831 -6.69 -14.15 -20.23
CA ALA A 831 -5.90 -14.76 -19.13
C ALA A 831 -5.08 -13.76 -18.29
N ASP A 832 -4.79 -14.15 -17.04
CA ASP A 832 -3.99 -13.39 -16.06
C ASP A 832 -2.48 -13.67 -16.22
N TYR A 833 -2.10 -14.81 -16.81
CA TYR A 833 -0.76 -15.30 -17.09
C TYR A 833 -0.77 -16.14 -18.39
N TYR A 834 0.39 -16.68 -18.80
CA TYR A 834 0.49 -17.72 -19.83
C TYR A 834 0.93 -19.03 -19.18
N GLU A 835 0.52 -20.16 -19.74
CA GLU A 835 1.17 -21.46 -19.53
C GLU A 835 2.25 -21.63 -20.60
N THR A 836 3.42 -22.15 -20.23
CA THR A 836 4.47 -22.53 -21.19
C THR A 836 4.05 -23.77 -21.98
N ASP A 837 4.60 -23.97 -23.18
CA ASP A 837 4.23 -25.12 -24.00
C ASP A 837 4.63 -26.47 -23.36
N ASN A 838 5.64 -26.47 -22.48
CA ASN A 838 5.98 -27.62 -21.63
C ASN A 838 4.91 -27.92 -20.58
N GLU A 839 4.36 -26.89 -19.91
CA GLU A 839 3.25 -27.05 -18.96
C GLU A 839 1.97 -27.50 -19.68
N VAL A 840 1.70 -26.97 -20.88
CA VAL A 840 0.57 -27.40 -21.72
C VAL A 840 0.73 -28.85 -22.17
N ALA A 841 1.92 -29.25 -22.64
CA ALA A 841 2.19 -30.64 -23.01
C ALA A 841 2.04 -31.61 -21.82
N ALA A 842 2.54 -31.23 -20.63
CA ALA A 842 2.37 -32.00 -19.41
C ALA A 842 0.89 -32.12 -19.00
N LEU A 843 0.12 -31.03 -19.04
CA LEU A 843 -1.32 -31.05 -18.75
C LEU A 843 -2.07 -31.97 -19.72
N VAL A 844 -1.79 -31.88 -21.02
CA VAL A 844 -2.44 -32.73 -22.03
C VAL A 844 -2.06 -34.21 -21.84
N ALA A 845 -0.81 -34.51 -21.47
CA ALA A 845 -0.38 -35.86 -21.12
C ALA A 845 -1.03 -36.40 -19.82
N GLU A 846 -1.34 -35.52 -18.86
CA GLU A 846 -2.15 -35.83 -17.67
C GLU A 846 -3.67 -35.96 -17.98
N GLY A 847 -4.10 -35.78 -19.24
CA GLY A 847 -5.52 -35.79 -19.61
C GLY A 847 -6.29 -34.54 -19.16
N ARG A 848 -5.60 -33.41 -18.96
CA ARG A 848 -6.13 -32.16 -18.40
C ARG A 848 -6.13 -31.04 -19.45
N VAL A 849 -7.13 -30.16 -19.36
CA VAL A 849 -7.34 -29.08 -20.32
C VAL A 849 -6.43 -27.87 -20.01
N PRO A 850 -5.68 -27.31 -20.98
CA PRO A 850 -4.90 -26.08 -20.82
C PRO A 850 -5.79 -24.82 -20.78
N ILE A 851 -5.22 -23.66 -20.45
CA ILE A 851 -5.94 -22.38 -20.48
C ILE A 851 -6.20 -21.94 -21.93
N GLY A 852 -7.44 -21.50 -22.18
CA GLY A 852 -7.91 -21.11 -23.50
C GLY A 852 -9.02 -22.02 -24.02
N ILE A 853 -9.07 -22.18 -25.33
CA ILE A 853 -10.13 -22.91 -26.04
C ILE A 853 -9.53 -24.03 -26.87
N GLY A 854 -9.89 -25.28 -26.56
CA GLY A 854 -9.47 -26.48 -27.27
C GLY A 854 -10.01 -26.59 -28.70
N GLU A 855 -9.45 -27.51 -29.45
CA GLU A 855 -9.70 -27.67 -30.89
C GLU A 855 -11.14 -28.04 -31.24
N ASN A 856 -11.60 -27.67 -32.43
CA ASN A 856 -12.93 -27.96 -32.99
C ASN A 856 -14.13 -27.42 -32.17
N THR A 857 -13.89 -26.56 -31.18
CA THR A 857 -14.89 -26.05 -30.24
C THR A 857 -15.70 -24.90 -30.84
N LYS A 858 -17.03 -24.90 -30.63
CA LYS A 858 -17.96 -23.89 -31.16
C LYS A 858 -18.64 -23.16 -30.02
N ILE A 859 -18.59 -21.82 -30.00
CA ILE A 859 -19.14 -20.99 -28.93
C ILE A 859 -19.98 -19.85 -29.52
N LYS A 860 -21.20 -19.70 -29.01
CA LYS A 860 -22.13 -18.60 -29.30
C LYS A 860 -22.69 -18.00 -28.00
N ASN A 861 -22.97 -16.68 -28.01
CA ASN A 861 -23.71 -15.96 -26.98
C ASN A 861 -23.14 -16.15 -25.55
N CYS A 862 -21.84 -15.93 -25.40
CA CYS A 862 -21.09 -16.40 -24.24
C CYS A 862 -20.12 -15.35 -23.66
N ILE A 863 -20.01 -15.32 -22.32
CA ILE A 863 -18.92 -14.65 -21.60
C ILE A 863 -17.95 -15.71 -21.07
N ILE A 864 -16.68 -15.66 -21.49
CA ILE A 864 -15.63 -16.57 -21.02
C ILE A 864 -14.74 -15.82 -20.02
N ASP A 865 -14.87 -16.12 -18.73
CA ASP A 865 -14.13 -15.43 -17.68
C ASP A 865 -12.65 -15.88 -17.57
N LYS A 866 -11.85 -15.10 -16.84
CA LYS A 866 -10.39 -15.22 -16.78
C LYS A 866 -9.89 -16.64 -16.48
N ASN A 867 -8.94 -17.10 -17.28
CA ASN A 867 -8.25 -18.39 -17.11
C ASN A 867 -9.16 -19.63 -17.21
N ALA A 868 -10.30 -19.53 -17.90
CA ALA A 868 -11.10 -20.70 -18.25
C ALA A 868 -10.29 -21.71 -19.09
N ARG A 869 -10.61 -22.99 -18.92
CA ARG A 869 -10.00 -24.13 -19.62
C ARG A 869 -11.12 -24.85 -20.37
N ILE A 870 -11.34 -24.51 -21.65
CA ILE A 870 -12.41 -25.12 -22.45
C ILE A 870 -11.81 -26.24 -23.28
N GLY A 871 -12.37 -27.45 -23.15
CA GLY A 871 -11.90 -28.66 -23.84
C GLY A 871 -12.01 -28.60 -25.35
N LYS A 872 -11.57 -29.69 -25.99
CA LYS A 872 -11.75 -29.94 -27.44
C LYS A 872 -13.15 -30.49 -27.73
N ASN A 873 -13.65 -30.24 -28.94
CA ASN A 873 -14.98 -30.63 -29.42
C ASN A 873 -16.15 -30.15 -28.54
N VAL A 874 -15.98 -29.04 -27.81
CA VAL A 874 -17.02 -28.46 -26.95
C VAL A 874 -18.00 -27.64 -27.80
N VAL A 875 -19.28 -27.68 -27.45
CA VAL A 875 -20.31 -26.81 -28.04
C VAL A 875 -20.96 -26.00 -26.93
N ILE A 876 -20.91 -24.67 -27.03
CA ILE A 876 -21.64 -23.74 -26.18
C ILE A 876 -22.56 -22.92 -27.10
N ALA A 877 -23.86 -23.13 -27.00
CA ALA A 877 -24.87 -22.48 -27.82
C ALA A 877 -26.16 -22.10 -27.06
N ASN A 878 -26.44 -22.72 -25.90
CA ASN A 878 -27.73 -22.57 -25.19
C ASN A 878 -28.93 -22.81 -26.13
N SER A 879 -28.93 -23.94 -26.84
CA SER A 879 -29.91 -24.27 -27.89
C SER A 879 -31.36 -24.33 -27.38
N GLU A 880 -31.54 -24.59 -26.08
CA GLU A 880 -32.84 -24.60 -25.39
C GLU A 880 -33.32 -23.19 -24.96
N VAL A 881 -32.52 -22.14 -25.23
CA VAL A 881 -32.81 -20.73 -24.93
C VAL A 881 -33.11 -20.48 -23.44
N ILE A 882 -32.46 -21.26 -22.57
CA ILE A 882 -32.58 -21.18 -21.11
C ILE A 882 -32.22 -19.76 -20.65
N GLN A 883 -33.08 -19.11 -19.88
CA GLN A 883 -32.82 -17.75 -19.42
C GLN A 883 -31.90 -17.71 -18.19
N GLU A 884 -32.11 -18.62 -17.23
CA GLU A 884 -31.47 -18.60 -15.92
C GLU A 884 -31.10 -20.03 -15.46
N ALA A 885 -29.83 -20.26 -15.14
CA ALA A 885 -29.36 -21.54 -14.57
C ALA A 885 -28.14 -21.36 -13.63
N ASP A 886 -28.04 -22.17 -12.57
CA ASP A 886 -26.79 -22.41 -11.84
C ASP A 886 -26.30 -23.83 -12.19
N ARG A 887 -25.15 -23.90 -12.85
CA ARG A 887 -24.41 -25.13 -13.18
C ARG A 887 -22.96 -25.00 -12.69
N SER A 888 -22.78 -24.39 -11.51
CA SER A 888 -21.45 -24.03 -11.02
C SER A 888 -20.59 -25.22 -10.58
N SER A 889 -21.20 -26.40 -10.43
CA SER A 889 -20.57 -27.73 -10.40
C SER A 889 -19.86 -28.08 -11.70
N GLU A 890 -20.46 -27.75 -12.84
CA GLU A 890 -19.94 -27.97 -14.19
C GLU A 890 -19.11 -26.80 -14.72
N GLY A 891 -18.99 -25.71 -13.94
CA GLY A 891 -18.12 -24.58 -14.23
C GLY A 891 -18.79 -23.39 -14.90
N PHE A 892 -20.13 -23.36 -15.05
CA PHE A 892 -20.82 -22.27 -15.72
C PHE A 892 -22.11 -21.80 -15.04
N TYR A 893 -22.67 -20.72 -15.58
CA TYR A 893 -23.99 -20.16 -15.27
C TYR A 893 -24.68 -19.79 -16.58
N ILE A 894 -26.00 -19.66 -16.57
CA ILE A 894 -26.73 -18.93 -17.62
C ILE A 894 -27.48 -17.78 -16.96
N ARG A 895 -27.36 -16.56 -17.50
CA ARG A 895 -27.98 -15.35 -16.97
C ARG A 895 -28.53 -14.51 -18.12
N SER A 896 -29.83 -14.18 -18.08
CA SER A 896 -30.53 -13.47 -19.17
C SER A 896 -30.29 -14.08 -20.56
N GLY A 897 -30.24 -15.41 -20.65
CA GLY A 897 -29.98 -16.16 -21.89
C GLY A 897 -28.50 -16.32 -22.28
N ILE A 898 -27.58 -15.64 -21.59
CA ILE A 898 -26.15 -15.61 -21.90
C ILE A 898 -25.40 -16.64 -21.04
N THR A 899 -24.60 -17.50 -21.67
CA THR A 899 -23.80 -18.52 -20.96
C THR A 899 -22.50 -17.91 -20.44
N ILE A 900 -22.17 -18.16 -19.17
CA ILE A 900 -21.01 -17.56 -18.48
C ILE A 900 -20.10 -18.66 -17.93
N ILE A 901 -18.94 -18.85 -18.57
CA ILE A 901 -17.91 -19.80 -18.11
C ILE A 901 -17.10 -19.14 -16.99
N LEU A 902 -16.99 -19.83 -15.84
CA LEU A 902 -16.46 -19.24 -14.60
C LEU A 902 -14.93 -19.08 -14.60
N LYS A 903 -14.44 -18.10 -13.81
CA LYS A 903 -13.01 -17.91 -13.58
C LYS A 903 -12.31 -19.20 -13.11
N ASN A 904 -11.23 -19.57 -13.78
CA ASN A 904 -10.42 -20.77 -13.51
C ASN A 904 -11.22 -22.10 -13.61
N SER A 905 -12.40 -22.13 -14.24
CA SER A 905 -13.17 -23.37 -14.43
C SER A 905 -12.62 -24.22 -15.57
N THR A 906 -13.05 -25.48 -15.63
CA THR A 906 -12.72 -26.42 -16.71
C THR A 906 -14.01 -26.98 -17.29
N ILE A 907 -14.24 -26.76 -18.58
CA ILE A 907 -15.29 -27.44 -19.36
C ILE A 907 -14.62 -28.64 -20.02
N LYS A 908 -15.16 -29.85 -19.81
CA LYS A 908 -14.58 -31.10 -20.30
C LYS A 908 -14.66 -31.21 -21.82
N ASP A 909 -13.77 -31.98 -22.42
CA ASP A 909 -13.86 -32.36 -23.83
C ASP A 909 -15.24 -32.94 -24.18
N GLY A 910 -15.78 -32.57 -25.34
CA GLY A 910 -17.08 -33.05 -25.82
C GLY A 910 -18.33 -32.52 -25.09
N SER A 911 -18.18 -31.58 -24.14
CA SER A 911 -19.34 -30.99 -23.44
C SER A 911 -20.25 -30.20 -24.40
N VAL A 912 -21.58 -30.28 -24.19
CA VAL A 912 -22.59 -29.47 -24.88
C VAL A 912 -23.36 -28.64 -23.85
N ILE A 913 -23.54 -27.34 -24.11
CA ILE A 913 -24.14 -26.33 -23.20
C ILE A 913 -25.04 -25.37 -24.00
#